data_AF-A0A6J7P0G1-F1
#
_entry.id   AF-A0A6J7P0G1-F1
#
_cell.length_a   1.000
_cell.length_b   1.000
_cell.length_c   1.000
_cell.angle_alpha   90.00
_cell.angle_beta   90.00
_cell.angle_gamma   90.00
#
_symmetry.space_group_name_H-M   'P 1'
#
loop_
_entity.id
_entity.type
_entity.pdbx_description
1 polymer ?
#
loop_
_entity_poly.entity_id
_entity_poly.type
_entity_poly.pdbx_seq_one_letter_code
_entity_poly.pdbx_strand_id
1 'polypeptide(L)'
;MPDVHSPGLNAASDASLRSALANVSAIALTIAGCVVFLPAGALLLLRNAGIGVGETIIYLVLLLIWLLGLLPFARPHRASIQTAACLALLASPLLMNSTESSQWLPIPFIAFAVSFGAAFSFRSTTALPIILVTALINWLVVLNPAPSVILSASGFLNGFIGPLFILITGPALSLLSRSWFLAAKRTDLSRESLESMVASSYRTLQIQTARSTVDRRIHETVLNTLHAIASSAPTSSRPQIQAACQHDLDQLELGIQGDRPQFLSAVIADAITASGFSSVQPAIHLDGDPELLPQPAGAARDAIVEALRNIDRHAAATTASISTTANADALTITIRDNGRGLSDQALERFGMRNTIRASMTALGGTVEVSSPAGAGTILILTMPLVEPSVLELPSEPSLETVTRSLLARICIISPSLFGLVTIWTITAQLDPQLETLITFLIFFAFNISLALFWGSRLRVPLALATFVTAGICLLVAYQGLDGCNSSATAHWLINSVTGGIVLTIFALAGNRLRILVLPVLTLIGLLLIWGLPNDCRGVPIMSIFVTVAYVIGGIYTAGRLFQKFDSKREDAEALWVKAAAQQTQIDKQAAAIASWSRVSDAAKSLLAGIATGVIDPLAPSTRVRAAAEESQIRITLGFTDMAPSAMWNAIQSMVADAGAAGISVDAAALSAAGRTDPLPNFISEALRTTALACPGEQVTVRLFIDGDDEEILLTAPGDQALPIWITGESSTFTTTEFSIGDCDVSVAVEPDMNGGCELTVNIRRPLNSPA
;
A
#
# COMPACT_ATOMS: atom_id res chain seq x y z
N MET A 1 -19.45 -2.31 -22.83
CA MET A 1 -19.75 -2.43 -21.39
C MET A 1 -19.72 -3.90 -21.02
N PRO A 2 -18.74 -4.36 -20.24
CA PRO A 2 -18.89 -5.50 -19.35
C PRO A 2 -19.31 -4.99 -17.95
N ASP A 3 -20.28 -5.67 -17.34
CA ASP A 3 -20.72 -5.43 -15.96
C ASP A 3 -19.55 -5.59 -14.98
N VAL A 4 -18.97 -4.48 -14.55
CA VAL A 4 -18.15 -4.43 -13.35
C VAL A 4 -19.12 -4.44 -12.18
N HIS A 5 -19.45 -5.64 -11.72
CA HIS A 5 -19.99 -5.84 -10.39
C HIS A 5 -19.13 -5.03 -9.41
N SER A 6 -19.72 -4.02 -8.80
CA SER A 6 -19.24 -3.45 -7.55
C SER A 6 -18.92 -4.62 -6.63
N PRO A 7 -17.65 -4.81 -6.21
CA PRO A 7 -17.33 -5.87 -5.27
C PRO A 7 -18.19 -5.59 -4.03
N GLY A 8 -19.07 -6.54 -3.72
CA GLY A 8 -20.07 -6.41 -2.68
C GLY A 8 -19.42 -5.93 -1.39
N LEU A 9 -19.76 -4.70 -1.00
CA LEU A 9 -19.46 -4.09 0.29
C LEU A 9 -20.15 -4.78 1.48
N ASN A 10 -20.75 -5.96 1.25
CA ASN A 10 -21.48 -6.73 2.24
C ASN A 10 -21.03 -8.20 2.21
N ALA A 11 -19.94 -8.52 2.92
CA ALA A 11 -19.73 -9.77 3.69
C ALA A 11 -18.25 -10.00 4.07
N ALA A 12 -17.72 -9.26 5.06
CA ALA A 12 -16.63 -9.68 5.96
C ALA A 12 -16.27 -8.62 7.03
N SER A 13 -17.17 -7.68 7.33
CA SER A 13 -16.89 -6.54 8.22
C SER A 13 -16.84 -6.87 9.72
N ASP A 14 -16.86 -8.14 10.14
CA ASP A 14 -17.09 -8.47 11.56
C ASP A 14 -16.14 -9.49 12.19
N ALA A 15 -14.84 -9.27 12.00
CA ALA A 15 -13.87 -9.65 13.02
C ALA A 15 -12.90 -8.51 13.26
N SER A 16 -13.43 -7.34 13.66
CA SER A 16 -12.65 -6.16 14.04
C SER A 16 -11.47 -6.55 14.95
N LEU A 17 -10.36 -5.83 14.88
CA LEU A 17 -9.20 -6.06 15.76
C LEU A 17 -9.61 -6.10 17.24
N ARG A 18 -10.65 -5.32 17.61
CA ARG A 18 -11.28 -5.35 18.94
C ARG A 18 -11.78 -6.74 19.32
N SER A 19 -12.36 -7.51 18.39
CA SER A 19 -12.78 -8.90 18.63
C SER A 19 -11.59 -9.83 18.87
N ALA A 20 -10.50 -9.67 18.11
CA ALA A 20 -9.28 -10.46 18.31
C ALA A 20 -8.64 -10.16 19.67
N LEU A 21 -8.59 -8.88 20.04
CA LEU A 21 -8.09 -8.40 21.31
C LEU A 21 -8.96 -8.85 22.50
N ALA A 22 -10.29 -8.78 22.36
CA ALA A 22 -11.23 -9.30 23.36
C ALA A 22 -11.07 -10.81 23.54
N ASN A 23 -10.84 -11.55 22.45
CA ASN A 23 -10.59 -12.99 22.50
C ASN A 23 -9.24 -13.31 23.17
N VAL A 24 -8.18 -12.55 22.88
CA VAL A 24 -6.86 -12.71 23.53
C VAL A 24 -6.96 -12.45 25.04
N SER A 25 -7.62 -11.36 25.45
CA SER A 25 -7.87 -11.06 26.87
C SER A 25 -8.68 -12.17 27.55
N ALA A 26 -9.75 -12.64 26.91
CA ALA A 26 -10.58 -13.72 27.41
C ALA A 26 -9.78 -15.03 27.60
N ILE A 27 -8.92 -15.39 26.65
CA ILE A 27 -8.06 -16.56 26.73
C ILE A 27 -7.04 -16.40 27.87
N ALA A 28 -6.39 -15.24 27.98
CA ALA A 28 -5.39 -14.97 29.01
C ALA A 28 -5.98 -15.12 30.43
N LEU A 29 -7.18 -14.58 30.68
CA LEU A 29 -7.88 -14.73 31.96
C LEU A 29 -8.31 -16.18 32.24
N THR A 30 -8.71 -16.91 31.21
CA THR A 30 -9.12 -18.32 31.35
C THR A 30 -7.94 -19.19 31.72
N ILE A 31 -6.81 -19.02 31.02
CA ILE A 31 -5.57 -19.72 31.33
C ILE A 31 -5.13 -19.38 32.75
N ALA A 32 -5.10 -18.09 33.10
CA ALA A 32 -4.71 -17.64 34.44
C ALA A 32 -5.58 -18.27 35.54
N GLY A 33 -6.90 -18.30 35.36
CA GLY A 33 -7.80 -18.92 36.31
C GLY A 33 -7.69 -20.45 36.37
N CYS A 34 -7.50 -21.14 35.24
CA CYS A 34 -7.30 -22.59 35.23
C CYS A 34 -6.02 -22.98 35.99
N VAL A 35 -4.93 -22.22 35.78
CA VAL A 35 -3.64 -22.42 36.44
C VAL A 35 -3.72 -22.13 37.96
N VAL A 36 -4.69 -21.32 38.40
CA VAL A 36 -4.93 -21.03 39.82
C VAL A 36 -5.87 -22.03 40.47
N PHE A 37 -7.06 -22.19 39.92
CA PHE A 37 -8.13 -22.94 40.56
C PHE A 37 -7.93 -24.44 40.44
N LEU A 38 -7.44 -24.98 39.31
CA LEU A 38 -7.29 -26.44 39.15
C LEU A 38 -6.27 -27.03 40.13
N PRO A 39 -5.06 -26.48 40.28
CA PRO A 39 -4.10 -27.07 41.22
C PRO A 39 -4.51 -26.88 42.68
N ALA A 40 -5.07 -25.71 43.03
CA ALA A 40 -5.60 -25.47 44.38
C ALA A 40 -6.75 -26.45 44.70
N GLY A 41 -7.64 -26.69 43.74
CA GLY A 41 -8.73 -27.66 43.86
C GLY A 41 -8.24 -29.10 43.98
N ALA A 42 -7.22 -29.49 43.20
CA ALA A 42 -6.61 -30.81 43.29
C ALA A 42 -5.95 -31.03 44.66
N LEU A 43 -5.20 -30.05 45.17
CA LEU A 43 -4.60 -30.11 46.51
C LEU A 43 -5.67 -30.15 47.61
N LEU A 44 -6.74 -29.39 47.46
CA LEU A 44 -7.88 -29.40 48.38
C LEU A 44 -8.55 -30.78 48.42
N LEU A 45 -8.73 -31.44 47.27
CA LEU A 45 -9.27 -32.80 47.21
C LEU A 45 -8.33 -33.84 47.83
N LEU A 46 -7.03 -33.75 47.53
CA LEU A 46 -6.02 -34.68 48.04
C LEU A 46 -5.78 -34.53 49.55
N ARG A 47 -5.94 -33.32 50.10
CA ARG A 47 -5.73 -32.99 51.52
C ARG A 47 -7.02 -32.71 52.29
N ASN A 48 -8.16 -33.11 51.74
CA ASN A 48 -9.49 -32.72 52.25
C ASN A 48 -9.70 -33.06 53.73
N ALA A 49 -9.13 -34.15 54.22
CA ALA A 49 -9.26 -34.58 55.62
C ALA A 49 -8.64 -33.60 56.64
N GLY A 50 -7.76 -32.71 56.20
CA GLY A 50 -7.09 -31.72 57.06
C GLY A 50 -7.44 -30.27 56.73
N ILE A 51 -8.50 -30.01 55.95
CA ILE A 51 -8.91 -28.66 55.55
C ILE A 51 -10.27 -28.33 56.18
N GLY A 52 -10.40 -27.14 56.78
CA GLY A 52 -11.63 -26.71 57.42
C GLY A 52 -12.77 -26.48 56.41
N VAL A 53 -13.99 -26.87 56.77
CA VAL A 53 -15.19 -26.74 55.92
C VAL A 53 -15.40 -25.30 55.42
N GLY A 54 -15.12 -24.30 56.26
CA GLY A 54 -15.20 -22.89 55.86
C GLY A 54 -14.24 -22.52 54.72
N GLU A 55 -13.03 -23.06 54.71
CA GLU A 55 -12.04 -22.83 53.66
C GLU A 55 -12.49 -23.46 52.33
N THR A 56 -13.04 -24.68 52.40
CA THR A 56 -13.64 -25.36 51.26
C THR A 56 -14.79 -24.57 50.66
N ILE A 57 -15.69 -24.03 51.51
CA ILE A 57 -16.81 -23.20 51.05
C ILE A 57 -16.29 -21.93 50.38
N ILE A 58 -15.33 -21.22 50.99
CA ILE A 58 -14.72 -20.01 50.42
C ILE A 58 -14.15 -20.30 49.03
N TYR A 59 -13.37 -21.38 48.89
CA TYR A 59 -12.82 -21.80 47.60
C TYR A 59 -13.91 -22.07 46.55
N LEU A 60 -14.92 -22.87 46.90
CA LEU A 60 -16.01 -23.23 45.98
C LEU A 60 -16.82 -22.01 45.54
N VAL A 61 -17.11 -21.08 46.46
CA VAL A 61 -17.80 -19.83 46.15
C VAL A 61 -16.97 -18.99 45.18
N LEU A 62 -15.67 -18.84 45.42
CA LEU A 62 -14.79 -18.06 44.54
C LEU A 62 -14.59 -18.73 43.17
N LEU A 63 -14.54 -20.06 43.12
CA LEU A 63 -14.54 -20.83 41.87
C LEU A 63 -15.84 -20.62 41.10
N LEU A 64 -16.99 -20.67 41.76
CA LEU A 64 -18.29 -20.38 41.15
C LEU A 64 -18.34 -18.96 40.60
N ILE A 65 -17.88 -17.96 41.35
CA ILE A 65 -17.81 -16.56 40.88
C ILE A 65 -16.90 -16.46 39.65
N TRP A 66 -15.75 -17.14 39.65
CA TRP A 66 -14.86 -17.17 38.49
C TRP A 66 -15.51 -17.82 37.26
N LEU A 67 -16.25 -18.92 37.46
CA LEU A 67 -17.01 -19.62 36.41
C LEU A 67 -18.19 -18.79 35.88
N LEU A 68 -18.83 -17.95 36.71
CA LEU A 68 -19.87 -17.02 36.26
C LEU A 68 -19.37 -16.11 35.14
N GLY A 69 -18.09 -15.70 35.18
CA GLY A 69 -17.47 -14.91 34.12
C GLY A 69 -17.42 -15.58 32.75
N LEU A 70 -17.58 -16.91 32.67
CA LEU A 70 -17.62 -17.66 31.41
C LEU A 70 -19.03 -17.67 30.77
N LEU A 71 -20.07 -17.30 31.53
CA LEU A 71 -21.45 -17.36 31.06
C LEU A 71 -21.74 -16.24 30.02
N PRO A 72 -22.63 -16.47 29.05
CA PRO A 72 -22.90 -15.52 27.97
C PRO A 72 -23.32 -14.12 28.47
N PHE A 73 -24.14 -14.06 29.51
CA PHE A 73 -24.63 -12.80 30.08
C PHE A 73 -23.54 -12.01 30.84
N ALA A 74 -22.49 -12.68 31.31
CA ALA A 74 -21.40 -12.08 32.08
C ALA A 74 -20.22 -11.61 31.21
N ARG A 75 -20.23 -11.93 29.90
CA ARG A 75 -19.18 -11.57 28.94
C ARG A 75 -18.68 -10.11 29.02
N PRO A 76 -19.53 -9.06 29.12
CA PRO A 76 -19.04 -7.68 29.19
C PRO A 76 -18.28 -7.37 30.49
N HIS A 77 -18.55 -8.09 31.57
CA HIS A 77 -17.92 -7.91 32.88
C HIS A 77 -16.97 -9.04 33.26
N ARG A 78 -16.72 -9.98 32.34
CA ARG A 78 -15.91 -11.19 32.56
C ARG A 78 -14.57 -10.89 33.20
N ALA A 79 -13.83 -9.93 32.64
CA ALA A 79 -12.50 -9.57 33.14
C ALA A 79 -12.54 -9.09 34.60
N SER A 80 -13.51 -8.25 34.94
CA SER A 80 -13.70 -7.74 36.30
C SER A 80 -14.10 -8.85 37.26
N ILE A 81 -15.06 -9.70 36.89
CA ILE A 81 -15.54 -10.83 37.72
C ILE A 81 -14.40 -11.81 38.01
N GLN A 82 -13.68 -12.25 36.96
CA GLN A 82 -12.62 -13.25 37.11
C GLN A 82 -11.41 -12.69 37.87
N THR A 83 -11.04 -11.43 37.64
CA THR A 83 -9.96 -10.78 38.39
C THR A 83 -10.33 -10.58 39.85
N ALA A 84 -11.58 -10.18 40.15
CA ALA A 84 -12.07 -10.05 41.51
C ALA A 84 -12.09 -11.39 42.25
N ALA A 85 -12.52 -12.48 41.58
CA ALA A 85 -12.49 -13.82 42.17
C ALA A 85 -11.07 -14.27 42.51
N CYS A 86 -10.10 -14.06 41.61
CA CYS A 86 -8.70 -14.41 41.86
C CYS A 86 -8.05 -13.52 42.94
N LEU A 87 -8.35 -12.22 42.98
CA LEU A 87 -7.91 -11.31 44.05
C LEU A 87 -8.49 -11.71 45.42
N ALA A 88 -9.77 -12.06 45.46
CA ALA A 88 -10.42 -12.53 46.67
C ALA A 88 -9.84 -13.88 47.14
N LEU A 89 -9.49 -14.78 46.21
CA LEU A 89 -8.80 -16.02 46.55
C LEU A 89 -7.41 -15.75 47.11
N LEU A 90 -6.67 -14.80 46.53
CA LEU A 90 -5.37 -14.37 47.04
C LEU A 90 -5.47 -13.77 48.46
N ALA A 91 -6.50 -12.98 48.72
CA ALA A 91 -6.73 -12.34 50.03
C ALA A 91 -7.35 -13.30 51.07
N SER A 92 -7.92 -14.42 50.64
CA SER A 92 -8.69 -15.32 51.51
C SER A 92 -7.95 -15.80 52.77
N PRO A 93 -6.62 -16.06 52.77
CA PRO A 93 -5.90 -16.44 53.99
C PRO A 93 -5.96 -15.41 55.11
N LEU A 94 -6.07 -14.11 54.78
CA LEU A 94 -6.19 -13.04 55.77
C LEU A 94 -7.50 -13.12 56.57
N LEU A 95 -8.47 -13.89 56.07
CA LEU A 95 -9.79 -14.10 56.69
C LEU A 95 -9.92 -15.51 57.30
N MET A 96 -8.99 -16.42 56.97
CA MET A 96 -9.00 -17.80 57.47
C MET A 96 -8.31 -17.86 58.83
N ASN A 97 -9.09 -17.95 59.90
CA ASN A 97 -8.57 -17.95 61.27
C ASN A 97 -8.33 -19.35 61.85
N SER A 98 -8.26 -20.38 61.00
CA SER A 98 -8.07 -21.77 61.45
C SER A 98 -6.59 -22.01 61.79
N THR A 99 -6.30 -22.60 62.95
CA THR A 99 -4.92 -22.81 63.44
C THR A 99 -4.31 -24.15 63.01
N GLU A 100 -5.09 -25.06 62.41
CA GLU A 100 -4.67 -26.45 62.14
C GLU A 100 -4.91 -26.92 60.70
N SER A 101 -5.19 -26.00 59.76
CA SER A 101 -5.43 -26.39 58.35
C SER A 101 -4.15 -26.89 57.67
N SER A 102 -4.30 -27.94 56.86
CA SER A 102 -3.24 -28.45 55.99
C SER A 102 -2.87 -27.43 54.91
N GLN A 103 -1.61 -27.34 54.52
CA GLN A 103 -1.20 -26.45 53.43
C GLN A 103 -1.76 -26.91 52.07
N TRP A 104 -2.51 -26.04 51.39
CA TRP A 104 -3.12 -26.33 50.09
C TRP A 104 -3.18 -25.13 49.13
N LEU A 105 -3.03 -23.89 49.63
CA LEU A 105 -3.21 -22.68 48.82
C LEU A 105 -1.86 -22.12 48.29
N PRO A 106 -1.63 -22.09 46.96
CA PRO A 106 -0.32 -21.76 46.37
C PRO A 106 -0.20 -20.25 46.02
N ILE A 107 -0.04 -19.40 47.04
CA ILE A 107 -0.14 -17.93 46.96
C ILE A 107 0.71 -17.24 45.87
N PRO A 108 2.00 -17.54 45.70
CA PRO A 108 2.83 -16.86 44.68
C PRO A 108 2.29 -17.02 43.26
N PHE A 109 1.68 -18.17 42.97
CA PHE A 109 1.13 -18.48 41.65
C PHE A 109 -0.21 -17.77 41.41
N ILE A 110 -1.03 -17.63 42.46
CA ILE A 110 -2.27 -16.84 42.42
C ILE A 110 -1.95 -15.38 42.14
N ALA A 111 -0.96 -14.82 42.84
CA ALA A 111 -0.56 -13.42 42.66
C ALA A 111 0.00 -13.15 41.25
N PHE A 112 0.81 -14.07 40.70
CA PHE A 112 1.26 -13.97 39.33
C PHE A 112 0.09 -14.04 38.33
N ALA A 113 -0.85 -14.96 38.53
CA ALA A 113 -1.99 -15.13 37.66
C ALA A 113 -2.91 -13.91 37.61
N VAL A 114 -3.17 -13.27 38.75
CA VAL A 114 -3.91 -12.01 38.82
C VAL A 114 -3.16 -10.93 38.04
N SER A 115 -1.84 -10.81 38.23
CA SER A 115 -1.02 -9.80 37.56
C SER A 115 -0.99 -9.99 36.05
N PHE A 116 -0.83 -11.24 35.58
CA PHE A 116 -0.89 -11.61 34.18
C PHE A 116 -2.26 -11.33 33.58
N GLY A 117 -3.34 -11.77 34.24
CA GLY A 117 -4.71 -11.52 33.81
C GLY A 117 -5.02 -10.02 33.70
N ALA A 118 -4.55 -9.23 34.66
CA ALA A 118 -4.76 -7.79 34.67
C ALA A 118 -4.01 -7.09 33.53
N ALA A 119 -2.75 -7.47 33.29
CA ALA A 119 -1.90 -6.89 32.24
C ALA A 119 -2.45 -7.06 30.82
N PHE A 120 -3.12 -8.18 30.54
CA PHE A 120 -3.67 -8.49 29.21
C PHE A 120 -5.15 -8.14 29.04
N SER A 121 -5.85 -7.80 30.12
CA SER A 121 -7.32 -7.59 30.08
C SER A 121 -7.75 -6.15 30.32
N PHE A 122 -6.90 -5.36 30.98
CA PHE A 122 -7.21 -3.99 31.33
C PHE A 122 -6.22 -3.01 30.71
N ARG A 123 -6.66 -1.76 30.58
CA ARG A 123 -5.73 -0.65 30.23
C ARG A 123 -4.72 -0.48 31.36
N SER A 124 -3.52 0.02 31.05
CA SER A 124 -2.47 0.21 32.07
C SER A 124 -2.92 1.06 33.27
N THR A 125 -3.83 2.02 33.07
CA THR A 125 -4.43 2.84 34.16
C THR A 125 -5.20 2.02 35.18
N THR A 126 -5.81 0.91 34.75
CA THR A 126 -6.57 -0.02 35.58
C THR A 126 -5.75 -1.24 36.00
N ALA A 127 -4.84 -1.71 35.13
CA ALA A 127 -3.98 -2.87 35.40
C ALA A 127 -2.94 -2.57 36.49
N LEU A 128 -2.28 -1.40 36.46
CA LEU A 128 -1.22 -1.08 37.43
C LEU A 128 -1.73 -1.00 38.88
N PRO A 129 -2.88 -0.36 39.19
CA PRO A 129 -3.46 -0.44 40.53
C PRO A 129 -3.77 -1.87 40.97
N ILE A 130 -4.31 -2.72 40.08
CA ILE A 130 -4.59 -4.12 40.39
C ILE A 130 -3.29 -4.86 40.72
N ILE A 131 -2.24 -4.67 39.92
CA ILE A 131 -0.92 -5.28 40.15
C ILE A 131 -0.31 -4.81 41.48
N LEU A 132 -0.42 -3.52 41.81
CA LEU A 132 0.04 -2.97 43.08
C LEU A 132 -0.69 -3.58 44.27
N VAL A 133 -2.03 -3.65 44.19
CA VAL A 133 -2.87 -4.28 45.22
C VAL A 133 -2.54 -5.77 45.35
N THR A 134 -2.28 -6.45 44.22
CA THR A 134 -1.87 -7.86 44.20
C THR A 134 -0.56 -8.07 44.93
N ALA A 135 0.45 -7.23 44.67
CA ALA A 135 1.73 -7.26 45.36
C ALA A 135 1.57 -7.00 46.87
N LEU A 136 0.72 -6.03 47.24
CA LEU A 136 0.42 -5.71 48.64
C LEU A 136 -0.26 -6.87 49.38
N ILE A 137 -1.33 -7.43 48.81
CA ILE A 137 -2.03 -8.58 49.41
C ILE A 137 -1.08 -9.77 49.52
N ASN A 138 -0.30 -10.07 48.48
CA ASN A 138 0.70 -11.13 48.53
C ASN A 138 1.69 -10.90 49.69
N TRP A 139 2.15 -9.67 49.90
CA TRP A 139 3.05 -9.36 51.00
C TRP A 139 2.37 -9.55 52.37
N LEU A 140 1.15 -9.04 52.54
CA LEU A 140 0.39 -9.17 53.79
C LEU A 140 0.12 -10.63 54.16
N VAL A 141 -0.23 -11.47 53.17
CA VAL A 141 -0.43 -12.92 53.38
C VAL A 141 0.86 -13.61 53.79
N VAL A 142 2.01 -13.19 53.26
CA VAL A 142 3.29 -13.78 53.66
C VAL A 142 3.74 -13.28 55.04
N LEU A 143 3.42 -12.04 55.41
CA LEU A 143 3.70 -11.49 56.75
C LEU A 143 2.81 -12.09 57.83
N ASN A 144 1.58 -12.47 57.48
CA ASN A 144 0.63 -13.14 58.37
C ASN A 144 0.11 -14.43 57.73
N PRO A 145 0.96 -15.48 57.69
CA PRO A 145 0.61 -16.69 56.98
C PRO A 145 -0.36 -17.55 57.77
N ALA A 146 -1.53 -17.82 57.17
CA ALA A 146 -2.43 -18.86 57.66
C ALA A 146 -1.82 -20.26 57.45
N PRO A 147 -2.12 -21.26 58.30
CA PRO A 147 -1.63 -22.64 58.15
C PRO A 147 -1.95 -23.29 56.80
N SER A 148 -3.02 -22.84 56.15
CA SER A 148 -3.47 -23.29 54.83
C SER A 148 -2.57 -22.85 53.66
N VAL A 149 -1.64 -21.92 53.89
CA VAL A 149 -0.79 -21.33 52.84
C VAL A 149 0.46 -22.17 52.61
N ILE A 150 0.73 -22.50 51.34
CA ILE A 150 2.00 -23.07 50.92
C ILE A 150 3.02 -21.93 50.82
N LEU A 151 3.84 -21.80 51.86
CA LEU A 151 4.80 -20.72 52.01
C LEU A 151 6.16 -20.94 51.34
N SER A 152 6.46 -22.12 50.78
CA SER A 152 7.84 -22.51 50.42
C SER A 152 8.60 -21.65 49.37
N ALA A 153 8.09 -20.46 49.02
CA ALA A 153 8.84 -19.34 48.43
C ALA A 153 9.27 -18.26 49.45
N SER A 154 9.06 -18.43 50.76
CA SER A 154 9.30 -17.45 51.82
C SER A 154 10.70 -17.56 52.46
N GLY A 155 11.74 -17.44 51.65
CA GLY A 155 13.11 -17.24 52.10
C GLY A 155 13.55 -15.77 51.98
N PHE A 156 14.24 -15.27 53.02
CA PHE A 156 15.00 -14.01 53.23
C PHE A 156 14.49 -12.68 52.62
N LEU A 157 14.39 -11.65 53.48
CA LEU A 157 13.68 -10.35 53.32
C LEU A 157 12.18 -10.35 53.72
N ASN A 158 11.77 -11.10 54.75
CA ASN A 158 10.41 -11.05 55.33
C ASN A 158 9.27 -11.16 54.29
N GLY A 159 9.42 -12.07 53.31
CA GLY A 159 8.38 -12.33 52.31
C GLY A 159 8.29 -11.36 51.14
N PHE A 160 9.21 -10.40 51.02
CA PHE A 160 9.15 -9.34 50.01
C PHE A 160 9.59 -9.77 48.59
N ILE A 161 10.22 -10.93 48.42
CA ILE A 161 10.68 -11.41 47.10
C ILE A 161 9.50 -11.62 46.13
N GLY A 162 8.40 -12.20 46.58
CA GLY A 162 7.19 -12.39 45.75
C GLY A 162 6.57 -11.08 45.26
N PRO A 163 6.28 -10.11 46.15
CA PRO A 163 5.86 -8.76 45.76
C PRO A 163 6.83 -8.09 44.80
N LEU A 164 8.14 -8.21 45.03
CA LEU A 164 9.16 -7.64 44.13
C LEU A 164 9.07 -8.24 42.71
N PHE A 165 8.89 -9.56 42.59
CA PHE A 165 8.67 -10.21 41.30
C PHE A 165 7.43 -9.65 40.57
N ILE A 166 6.32 -9.45 41.29
CA ILE A 166 5.08 -8.88 40.74
C ILE A 166 5.30 -7.43 40.29
N LEU A 167 6.02 -6.63 41.07
CA LEU A 167 6.29 -5.22 40.78
C LEU A 167 7.28 -5.02 39.63
N ILE A 168 8.12 -6.02 39.33
CA ILE A 168 9.01 -5.99 38.16
C ILE A 168 8.29 -6.54 36.92
N THR A 169 7.70 -7.73 37.01
CA THR A 169 7.14 -8.44 35.85
C THR A 169 5.74 -7.96 35.47
N GLY A 170 4.89 -7.59 36.42
CA GLY A 170 3.52 -7.13 36.17
C GLY A 170 3.47 -5.88 35.29
N PRO A 171 4.15 -4.77 35.66
CA PRO A 171 4.22 -3.57 34.82
C PRO A 171 4.85 -3.85 33.45
N ALA A 172 5.90 -4.68 33.40
CA ALA A 172 6.53 -5.09 32.15
C ALA A 172 5.56 -5.83 31.22
N LEU A 173 4.74 -6.76 31.74
CA LEU A 173 3.69 -7.42 30.98
C LEU A 173 2.63 -6.44 30.50
N SER A 174 2.24 -5.44 31.32
CA SER A 174 1.26 -4.41 30.91
C SER A 174 1.80 -3.52 29.80
N LEU A 175 3.08 -3.13 29.87
CA LEU A 175 3.78 -2.38 28.83
C LEU A 175 3.89 -3.19 27.53
N LEU A 176 4.29 -4.46 27.63
CA LEU A 176 4.40 -5.37 26.50
C LEU A 176 3.05 -5.54 25.80
N SER A 177 2.01 -5.88 26.58
CA SER A 177 0.62 -5.95 26.13
C SER A 177 0.23 -4.68 25.37
N ARG A 178 0.44 -3.49 25.97
CA ARG A 178 0.15 -2.19 25.33
C ARG A 178 0.94 -1.95 24.04
N SER A 179 2.19 -2.37 23.96
CA SER A 179 3.00 -2.26 22.75
C SER A 179 2.39 -3.06 21.60
N TRP A 180 1.87 -4.26 21.89
CA TRP A 180 1.18 -5.10 20.90
C TRP A 180 -0.12 -4.44 20.46
N PHE A 181 -0.90 -3.88 21.38
CA PHE A 181 -2.12 -3.12 21.08
C PHE A 181 -1.86 -1.90 20.18
N LEU A 182 -0.76 -1.18 20.40
CA LEU A 182 -0.43 0.01 19.61
C LEU A 182 0.08 -0.34 18.22
N ALA A 183 0.91 -1.37 18.10
CA ALA A 183 1.35 -1.90 16.80
C ALA A 183 0.13 -2.30 15.95
N ALA A 184 -0.81 -3.00 16.57
CA ALA A 184 -2.07 -3.40 15.97
C ALA A 184 -2.87 -2.24 15.36
N LYS A 185 -3.02 -1.16 16.13
CA LYS A 185 -3.77 0.03 15.71
C LYS A 185 -3.09 0.74 14.54
N ARG A 186 -1.75 0.77 14.51
CA ARG A 186 -0.99 1.39 13.42
C ARG A 186 -1.22 0.66 12.10
N THR A 187 -1.23 -0.68 12.13
CA THR A 187 -1.46 -1.49 10.93
C THR A 187 -2.86 -1.31 10.34
N ASP A 188 -3.89 -1.17 11.19
CA ASP A 188 -5.26 -0.91 10.71
C ASP A 188 -5.38 0.47 10.03
N LEU A 189 -4.76 1.50 10.61
CA LEU A 189 -4.77 2.85 10.02
C LEU A 189 -4.03 2.90 8.66
N SER A 190 -2.89 2.21 8.54
CA SER A 190 -2.17 2.15 7.26
C SER A 190 -2.97 1.46 6.16
N ARG A 191 -3.85 0.51 6.50
CA ARG A 191 -4.72 -0.15 5.52
C ARG A 191 -5.82 0.78 5.03
N GLU A 192 -6.47 1.49 5.95
CA GLU A 192 -7.54 2.44 5.59
C GLU A 192 -7.01 3.52 4.64
N SER A 193 -5.80 4.02 4.90
CA SER A 193 -5.13 4.95 3.97
C SER A 193 -4.75 4.30 2.64
N LEU A 194 -4.33 3.02 2.63
CA LEU A 194 -4.04 2.30 1.39
C LEU A 194 -5.31 2.10 0.55
N GLU A 195 -6.40 1.64 1.15
CA GLU A 195 -7.68 1.46 0.45
C GLU A 195 -8.21 2.77 -0.12
N SER A 196 -8.11 3.88 0.63
CA SER A 196 -8.49 5.19 0.11
C SER A 196 -7.59 5.64 -1.05
N MET A 197 -6.27 5.43 -0.95
CA MET A 197 -5.32 5.76 -2.02
C MET A 197 -5.57 4.94 -3.29
N VAL A 198 -5.80 3.63 -3.15
CA VAL A 198 -6.16 2.75 -4.28
C VAL A 198 -7.46 3.23 -4.93
N ALA A 199 -8.49 3.53 -4.14
CA ALA A 199 -9.76 4.03 -4.65
C ALA A 199 -9.61 5.37 -5.41
N SER A 200 -8.74 6.27 -4.95
CA SER A 200 -8.42 7.50 -5.70
C SER A 200 -7.69 7.21 -7.01
N SER A 201 -6.70 6.31 -7.03
CA SER A 201 -5.98 5.95 -8.27
C SER A 201 -6.91 5.33 -9.33
N TYR A 202 -7.86 4.48 -8.93
CA TYR A 202 -8.86 3.92 -9.85
C TYR A 202 -9.73 5.00 -10.51
N ARG A 203 -10.12 6.04 -9.75
CA ARG A 203 -10.89 7.16 -10.31
C ARG A 203 -10.05 7.93 -11.34
N THR A 204 -8.78 8.18 -11.05
CA THR A 204 -7.83 8.82 -11.99
C THR A 204 -7.68 8.02 -13.29
N LEU A 205 -7.63 6.69 -13.23
CA LEU A 205 -7.59 5.84 -14.42
C LEU A 205 -8.85 5.96 -15.28
N GLN A 206 -10.04 5.93 -14.65
CA GLN A 206 -11.31 6.05 -15.38
C GLN A 206 -11.41 7.40 -16.10
N ILE A 207 -10.96 8.45 -15.44
CA ILE A 207 -10.83 9.81 -15.99
C ILE A 207 -9.92 9.84 -17.21
N GLN A 208 -8.70 9.31 -17.10
CA GLN A 208 -7.74 9.33 -18.21
C GLN A 208 -8.20 8.47 -19.40
N THR A 209 -8.80 7.31 -19.12
CA THR A 209 -9.36 6.44 -20.17
C THR A 209 -10.46 7.18 -20.93
N ALA A 210 -11.34 7.91 -20.24
CA ALA A 210 -12.38 8.72 -20.88
C ALA A 210 -11.81 9.87 -21.74
N ARG A 211 -10.69 10.48 -21.33
CA ARG A 211 -9.98 11.50 -22.13
C ARG A 211 -9.40 10.94 -23.42
N SER A 212 -8.75 9.77 -23.36
CA SER A 212 -8.18 9.12 -24.56
C SER A 212 -9.23 8.88 -25.66
N THR A 213 -10.48 8.59 -25.29
CA THR A 213 -11.58 8.43 -26.24
C THR A 213 -12.06 9.74 -26.86
N VAL A 214 -11.94 10.87 -26.15
CA VAL A 214 -12.30 12.19 -26.67
C VAL A 214 -11.19 12.70 -27.59
N ASP A 215 -9.93 12.61 -27.17
CA ASP A 215 -8.77 13.02 -27.99
C ASP A 215 -8.73 12.22 -29.29
N ARG A 216 -8.93 10.89 -29.22
CA ARG A 216 -9.06 10.05 -30.42
C ARG A 216 -10.13 10.56 -31.38
N ARG A 217 -11.26 11.05 -30.88
CA ARG A 217 -12.36 11.54 -31.71
C ARG A 217 -12.02 12.88 -32.40
N ILE A 218 -11.32 13.77 -31.71
CA ILE A 218 -10.84 15.06 -32.27
C ILE A 218 -9.81 14.79 -33.39
N HIS A 219 -8.91 13.83 -33.18
CA HIS A 219 -7.92 13.48 -34.20
C HIS A 219 -8.54 12.76 -35.40
N GLU A 220 -9.55 11.92 -35.19
CA GLU A 220 -10.30 11.28 -36.29
C GLU A 220 -11.00 12.33 -37.17
N THR A 221 -11.56 13.40 -36.58
CA THR A 221 -12.18 14.49 -37.38
C THR A 221 -11.14 15.30 -38.14
N VAL A 222 -10.02 15.67 -37.52
CA VAL A 222 -8.90 16.37 -38.18
C VAL A 222 -8.34 15.54 -39.34
N LEU A 223 -8.12 14.24 -39.14
CA LEU A 223 -7.68 13.33 -40.20
C LEU A 223 -8.68 13.27 -41.35
N ASN A 224 -9.98 13.16 -41.05
CA ASN A 224 -11.01 13.14 -42.08
C ASN A 224 -11.06 14.45 -42.87
N THR A 225 -10.84 15.60 -42.23
CA THR A 225 -10.80 16.91 -42.88
C THR A 225 -9.56 17.05 -43.77
N LEU A 226 -8.37 16.65 -43.29
CA LEU A 226 -7.15 16.65 -44.10
C LEU A 226 -7.26 15.70 -45.30
N HIS A 227 -7.83 14.50 -45.08
CA HIS A 227 -8.12 13.53 -46.13
C HIS A 227 -9.07 14.08 -47.19
N ALA A 228 -10.14 14.75 -46.76
CA ALA A 228 -11.08 15.40 -47.67
C ALA A 228 -10.40 16.48 -48.51
N ILE A 229 -9.46 17.25 -47.94
CA ILE A 229 -8.68 18.26 -48.69
C ILE A 229 -7.74 17.57 -49.69
N ALA A 230 -6.99 16.56 -49.27
CA ALA A 230 -6.05 15.81 -50.11
C ALA A 230 -6.74 15.18 -51.33
N SER A 231 -7.93 14.61 -51.12
CA SER A 231 -8.73 13.92 -52.16
C SER A 231 -9.72 14.83 -52.91
N SER A 232 -9.74 16.14 -52.62
CA SER A 232 -10.72 17.07 -53.21
C SER A 232 -10.59 17.20 -54.74
N ALA A 233 -11.73 17.02 -55.43
CA ALA A 233 -11.87 17.30 -56.86
C ALA A 233 -12.03 18.81 -57.12
N PRO A 234 -11.72 19.32 -58.34
CA PRO A 234 -11.82 20.76 -58.67
C PRO A 234 -13.22 21.37 -58.48
N THR A 235 -14.26 20.52 -58.43
CA THR A 235 -15.67 20.89 -58.22
C THR A 235 -16.10 20.96 -56.76
N SER A 236 -15.20 20.73 -55.79
CA SER A 236 -15.52 20.70 -54.36
C SER A 236 -15.86 22.09 -53.80
N SER A 237 -16.79 22.15 -52.85
CA SER A 237 -17.30 23.42 -52.29
C SER A 237 -16.32 24.04 -51.29
N ARG A 238 -15.63 25.13 -51.70
CA ARG A 238 -14.69 25.88 -50.83
C ARG A 238 -15.28 26.28 -49.47
N PRO A 239 -16.53 26.80 -49.38
CA PRO A 239 -17.12 27.18 -48.09
C PRO A 239 -17.32 26.01 -47.13
N GLN A 240 -17.57 24.79 -47.64
CA GLN A 240 -17.73 23.61 -46.78
C GLN A 240 -16.40 23.15 -46.18
N ILE A 241 -15.33 23.17 -46.96
CA ILE A 241 -13.98 22.83 -46.48
C ILE A 241 -13.51 23.86 -45.45
N GLN A 242 -13.75 25.15 -45.69
CA GLN A 242 -13.42 26.21 -44.73
C GLN A 242 -14.19 26.06 -43.41
N ALA A 243 -15.48 25.75 -43.46
CA ALA A 243 -16.28 25.51 -42.27
C ALA A 243 -15.83 24.27 -41.48
N ALA A 244 -15.41 23.19 -42.17
CA ALA A 244 -14.84 22.01 -41.53
C ALA A 244 -13.49 22.33 -40.84
N CYS A 245 -12.59 23.05 -41.52
CA CYS A 245 -11.31 23.49 -40.93
C CYS A 245 -11.52 24.39 -39.70
N GLN A 246 -12.46 25.33 -39.75
CA GLN A 246 -12.78 26.19 -38.61
C GLN A 246 -13.33 25.37 -37.43
N HIS A 247 -14.22 24.41 -37.72
CA HIS A 247 -14.80 23.55 -36.69
C HIS A 247 -13.75 22.70 -35.97
N ASP A 248 -12.80 22.12 -36.72
CA ASP A 248 -11.71 21.32 -36.14
C ASP A 248 -10.70 22.18 -35.36
N LEU A 249 -10.41 23.41 -35.81
CA LEU A 249 -9.58 24.36 -35.07
C LEU A 249 -10.22 24.75 -33.73
N ASP A 250 -11.52 25.06 -33.74
CA ASP A 250 -12.26 25.39 -32.53
C ASP A 250 -12.20 24.21 -31.53
N GLN A 251 -12.28 22.96 -32.01
CA GLN A 251 -12.13 21.77 -31.17
C GLN A 251 -10.71 21.54 -30.65
N LEU A 252 -9.68 21.82 -31.46
CA LEU A 252 -8.28 21.73 -31.05
C LEU A 252 -7.90 22.79 -30.01
N GLU A 253 -8.35 24.03 -30.18
CA GLU A 253 -8.09 25.13 -29.23
C GLU A 253 -8.72 24.87 -27.85
N LEU A 254 -9.87 24.19 -27.81
CA LEU A 254 -10.51 23.72 -26.57
C LEU A 254 -9.70 22.62 -25.85
N GLY A 255 -8.79 21.91 -26.54
CA GLY A 255 -8.01 20.81 -25.96
C GLY A 255 -6.60 21.17 -25.49
N ILE A 256 -6.01 22.29 -25.95
CA ILE A 256 -4.56 22.56 -25.87
C ILE A 256 -4.13 23.41 -24.65
N GLN A 257 -5.04 24.11 -23.97
CA GLN A 257 -4.62 25.03 -22.91
C GLN A 257 -4.29 24.34 -21.58
N GLY A 258 -3.00 24.01 -21.42
CA GLY A 258 -2.34 23.93 -20.13
C GLY A 258 -1.24 22.87 -20.09
N ASP A 259 0.03 23.31 -20.11
CA ASP A 259 1.19 22.47 -19.77
C ASP A 259 1.90 22.98 -18.49
N ARG A 260 1.29 23.95 -17.79
CA ARG A 260 1.80 24.51 -16.52
C ARG A 260 0.68 24.65 -15.50
N PRO A 261 0.95 24.40 -14.20
CA PRO A 261 0.02 24.70 -13.14
C PRO A 261 -0.36 26.18 -13.14
N GLN A 262 -1.62 26.49 -12.82
CA GLN A 262 -2.14 27.86 -12.78
C GLN A 262 -2.95 28.10 -11.51
N PHE A 263 -2.80 29.27 -10.90
CA PHE A 263 -3.66 29.69 -9.80
C PHE A 263 -5.11 29.86 -10.29
N LEU A 264 -6.07 29.42 -9.48
CA LEU A 264 -7.51 29.52 -9.78
C LEU A 264 -7.94 30.95 -10.11
N SER A 265 -7.37 31.95 -9.43
CA SER A 265 -7.60 33.36 -9.71
C SER A 265 -7.22 33.76 -11.14
N ALA A 266 -6.09 33.26 -11.65
CA ALA A 266 -5.63 33.51 -13.01
C ALA A 266 -6.54 32.82 -14.05
N VAL A 267 -6.97 31.58 -13.76
CA VAL A 267 -7.89 30.82 -14.60
C VAL A 267 -9.23 31.55 -14.78
N ILE A 268 -9.79 32.10 -13.70
CA ILE A 268 -11.05 32.86 -13.73
C ILE A 268 -10.87 34.18 -14.50
N ALA A 269 -9.77 34.89 -14.30
CA ALA A 269 -9.48 36.14 -15.00
C ALA A 269 -9.35 35.94 -16.52
N ASP A 270 -8.65 34.88 -16.93
CA ASP A 270 -8.53 34.52 -18.34
C ASP A 270 -9.88 34.10 -18.93
N ALA A 271 -10.67 33.29 -18.20
CA ALA A 271 -12.00 32.88 -18.64
C ALA A 271 -12.95 34.08 -18.85
N ILE A 272 -12.94 35.08 -17.97
CA ILE A 272 -13.72 36.31 -18.14
C ILE A 272 -13.29 37.03 -19.41
N THR A 273 -11.98 37.17 -19.63
CA THR A 273 -11.43 37.85 -20.81
C THR A 273 -11.81 37.11 -22.11
N ALA A 274 -11.62 35.79 -22.15
CA ALA A 274 -11.90 34.94 -23.31
C ALA A 274 -13.40 34.79 -23.62
N SER A 275 -14.27 34.99 -22.62
CA SER A 275 -15.71 34.96 -22.81
C SER A 275 -16.24 36.14 -23.65
N GLY A 276 -15.53 37.28 -23.66
CA GLY A 276 -16.01 38.53 -24.27
C GLY A 276 -17.22 39.13 -23.54
N PHE A 277 -17.49 38.69 -22.31
CA PHE A 277 -18.67 39.06 -21.54
C PHE A 277 -18.70 40.57 -21.27
N SER A 278 -19.71 41.26 -21.82
CA SER A 278 -19.79 42.72 -21.81
C SER A 278 -21.08 43.26 -21.19
N SER A 279 -22.08 42.41 -20.98
CA SER A 279 -23.38 42.82 -20.45
C SER A 279 -23.34 43.31 -19.00
N VAL A 280 -22.58 42.63 -18.12
CA VAL A 280 -22.47 42.93 -16.69
C VAL A 280 -21.10 42.49 -16.16
N GLN A 281 -20.48 43.21 -15.22
CA GLN A 281 -19.29 42.70 -14.54
C GLN A 281 -19.68 41.63 -13.50
N PRO A 282 -19.15 40.39 -13.60
CA PRO A 282 -19.46 39.34 -12.63
C PRO A 282 -18.77 39.63 -11.29
N ALA A 283 -19.53 39.48 -10.19
CA ALA A 283 -18.96 39.55 -8.85
C ALA A 283 -18.15 38.27 -8.55
N ILE A 284 -16.88 38.40 -8.15
CA ILE A 284 -15.99 37.26 -7.91
C ILE A 284 -15.76 37.11 -6.40
N HIS A 285 -16.01 35.91 -5.88
CA HIS A 285 -15.77 35.54 -4.49
C HIS A 285 -14.89 34.29 -4.43
N LEU A 286 -13.63 34.44 -4.02
CA LEU A 286 -12.69 33.32 -3.89
C LEU A 286 -12.53 32.93 -2.42
N ASP A 287 -12.84 31.68 -2.07
CA ASP A 287 -12.46 31.06 -0.80
C ASP A 287 -11.26 30.14 -1.02
N GLY A 288 -10.07 30.74 -0.93
CA GLY A 288 -8.79 30.14 -1.28
C GLY A 288 -8.40 30.35 -2.75
N ASP A 289 -7.10 30.19 -3.04
CA ASP A 289 -6.54 30.27 -4.40
C ASP A 289 -5.59 29.09 -4.65
N PRO A 290 -6.13 27.87 -4.81
CA PRO A 290 -5.30 26.68 -5.03
C PRO A 290 -4.60 26.76 -6.39
N GLU A 291 -3.37 26.23 -6.43
CA GLU A 291 -2.68 25.98 -7.68
C GLU A 291 -3.28 24.75 -8.34
N LEU A 292 -3.86 24.94 -9.53
CA LEU A 292 -4.50 23.89 -10.29
C LEU A 292 -3.50 23.29 -11.26
N LEU A 293 -3.42 21.97 -11.28
CA LEU A 293 -2.76 21.24 -12.35
C LEU A 293 -3.39 21.64 -13.70
N PRO A 294 -2.64 21.52 -14.80
CA PRO A 294 -3.09 22.06 -16.09
C PRO A 294 -4.43 21.49 -16.56
N GLN A 295 -4.72 20.23 -16.23
CA GLN A 295 -5.95 19.54 -16.59
C GLN A 295 -7.21 20.07 -15.86
N PRO A 296 -7.23 20.19 -14.50
CA PRO A 296 -8.26 20.94 -13.79
C PRO A 296 -8.40 22.40 -14.21
N ALA A 297 -7.28 23.09 -14.48
CA ALA A 297 -7.26 24.50 -14.87
C ALA A 297 -8.00 24.74 -16.21
N GLY A 298 -7.68 23.96 -17.26
CA GLY A 298 -8.34 24.08 -18.56
C GLY A 298 -9.84 23.78 -18.50
N ALA A 299 -10.24 22.69 -17.84
CA ALA A 299 -11.66 22.34 -17.72
C ALA A 299 -12.47 23.38 -16.92
N ALA A 300 -11.89 23.92 -15.85
CA ALA A 300 -12.48 25.01 -15.09
C ALA A 300 -12.69 26.25 -15.97
N ARG A 301 -11.65 26.65 -16.72
CA ARG A 301 -11.68 27.78 -17.63
C ARG A 301 -12.81 27.67 -18.64
N ASP A 302 -12.86 26.57 -19.38
CA ASP A 302 -13.81 26.40 -20.49
C ASP A 302 -15.27 26.35 -19.98
N ALA A 303 -15.47 25.70 -18.82
CA ALA A 303 -16.77 25.70 -18.16
C ALA A 303 -17.22 27.12 -17.78
N ILE A 304 -16.30 27.95 -17.27
CA ILE A 304 -16.58 29.35 -16.93
C ILE A 304 -16.84 30.18 -18.19
N VAL A 305 -16.02 30.06 -19.24
CA VAL A 305 -16.17 30.78 -20.52
C VAL A 305 -17.56 30.52 -21.11
N GLU A 306 -17.96 29.25 -21.20
CA GLU A 306 -19.24 28.87 -21.80
C GLU A 306 -20.42 29.28 -20.91
N ALA A 307 -20.30 29.19 -19.59
CA ALA A 307 -21.33 29.69 -18.68
C ALA A 307 -21.56 31.21 -18.85
N LEU A 308 -20.48 32.00 -18.91
CA LEU A 308 -20.56 33.45 -19.12
C LEU A 308 -21.14 33.81 -20.49
N ARG A 309 -20.72 33.12 -21.56
CA ARG A 309 -21.29 33.30 -22.91
C ARG A 309 -22.79 33.01 -22.95
N ASN A 310 -23.26 32.00 -22.22
CA ASN A 310 -24.67 31.67 -22.15
C ASN A 310 -25.47 32.74 -21.39
N ILE A 311 -24.90 33.31 -20.32
CA ILE A 311 -25.51 34.44 -19.61
C ILE A 311 -25.67 35.63 -20.57
N ASP A 312 -24.63 35.96 -21.34
CA ASP A 312 -24.61 37.09 -22.26
C ASP A 312 -25.65 36.95 -23.38
N ARG A 313 -25.68 35.78 -24.04
CA ARG A 313 -26.53 35.55 -25.20
C ARG A 313 -27.98 35.27 -24.84
N HIS A 314 -28.24 34.69 -23.66
CA HIS A 314 -29.52 34.06 -23.38
C HIS A 314 -30.18 34.50 -22.08
N ALA A 315 -29.47 34.95 -21.05
CA ALA A 315 -30.09 35.17 -19.74
C ALA A 315 -30.83 36.50 -19.61
N ALA A 316 -30.43 37.55 -20.35
CA ALA A 316 -30.88 38.93 -20.10
C ALA A 316 -30.73 39.33 -18.61
N ALA A 317 -29.67 38.83 -17.96
CA ALA A 317 -29.39 39.04 -16.55
C ALA A 317 -28.86 40.46 -16.31
N THR A 318 -29.16 41.02 -15.14
CA THR A 318 -28.61 42.32 -14.69
C THR A 318 -27.46 42.14 -13.70
N THR A 319 -27.26 40.94 -13.16
CA THR A 319 -26.18 40.58 -12.24
C THR A 319 -25.72 39.14 -12.48
N ALA A 320 -24.42 38.90 -12.38
CA ALA A 320 -23.81 37.57 -12.38
C ALA A 320 -22.74 37.47 -11.28
N SER A 321 -22.49 36.26 -10.75
CA SER A 321 -21.47 36.02 -9.74
C SER A 321 -20.76 34.68 -9.93
N ILE A 322 -19.46 34.64 -9.65
CA ILE A 322 -18.63 33.44 -9.59
C ILE A 322 -18.12 33.31 -8.16
N SER A 323 -18.38 32.17 -7.51
CA SER A 323 -17.88 31.86 -6.18
C SER A 323 -17.14 30.53 -6.15
N THR A 324 -15.99 30.46 -5.47
CA THR A 324 -15.21 29.23 -5.34
C THR A 324 -14.99 28.86 -3.88
N THR A 325 -14.92 27.56 -3.61
CA THR A 325 -14.54 26.99 -2.30
C THR A 325 -13.60 25.81 -2.51
N ALA A 326 -12.41 25.87 -1.92
CA ALA A 326 -11.41 24.80 -1.97
C ALA A 326 -11.16 24.19 -0.59
N ASN A 327 -11.08 22.85 -0.51
CA ASN A 327 -10.59 22.12 0.66
C ASN A 327 -9.47 21.14 0.24
N ALA A 328 -8.95 20.32 1.17
CA ALA A 328 -7.84 19.41 0.86
C ALA A 328 -8.17 18.37 -0.23
N ASP A 329 -9.46 18.08 -0.46
CA ASP A 329 -9.90 16.97 -1.30
C ASP A 329 -10.53 17.44 -2.62
N ALA A 330 -11.12 18.64 -2.67
CA ALA A 330 -11.90 19.14 -3.80
C ALA A 330 -12.00 20.67 -3.90
N LEU A 331 -12.16 21.14 -5.14
CA LEU A 331 -12.54 22.50 -5.52
C LEU A 331 -14.00 22.51 -6.01
N THR A 332 -14.79 23.45 -5.53
CA THR A 332 -16.14 23.74 -6.06
C THR A 332 -16.20 25.15 -6.62
N ILE A 333 -16.73 25.30 -7.83
CA ILE A 333 -16.97 26.57 -8.54
C ILE A 333 -18.46 26.72 -8.78
N THR A 334 -19.06 27.81 -8.31
CA THR A 334 -20.47 28.12 -8.51
C THR A 334 -20.61 29.40 -9.33
N ILE A 335 -21.37 29.32 -10.41
CA ILE A 335 -21.68 30.45 -11.30
C ILE A 335 -23.19 30.70 -11.22
N ARG A 336 -23.59 31.93 -10.94
CA ARG A 336 -25.00 32.31 -10.77
C ARG A 336 -25.32 33.58 -11.56
N ASP A 337 -26.49 33.61 -12.19
CA ASP A 337 -27.11 34.80 -12.78
C ASP A 337 -28.52 35.03 -12.26
N ASN A 338 -29.08 36.23 -12.47
CA ASN A 338 -30.46 36.59 -12.11
C ASN A 338 -31.38 36.76 -13.34
N GLY A 339 -31.04 36.15 -14.47
CA GLY A 339 -31.76 36.27 -15.72
C GLY A 339 -33.08 35.51 -15.76
N ARG A 340 -33.61 35.31 -16.96
CA ARG A 340 -34.94 34.69 -17.18
C ARG A 340 -35.02 33.19 -16.89
N GLY A 341 -33.92 32.53 -16.54
CA GLY A 341 -33.85 31.09 -16.34
C GLY A 341 -34.09 30.29 -17.64
N LEU A 342 -34.15 28.96 -17.52
CA LEU A 342 -34.32 28.03 -18.65
C LEU A 342 -35.69 27.35 -18.58
N SER A 343 -36.35 27.18 -19.73
CA SER A 343 -37.57 26.35 -19.82
C SER A 343 -37.23 24.86 -19.76
N ASP A 344 -38.12 24.01 -19.24
CA ASP A 344 -37.90 22.56 -19.11
C ASP A 344 -37.52 21.88 -20.44
N GLN A 345 -38.11 22.31 -21.56
CA GLN A 345 -37.75 21.82 -22.91
C GLN A 345 -36.37 22.28 -23.39
N ALA A 346 -35.91 23.46 -22.94
CA ALA A 346 -34.56 23.93 -23.24
C ALA A 346 -33.53 23.16 -22.41
N LEU A 347 -33.82 22.87 -21.13
CA LEU A 347 -33.00 22.08 -20.21
C LEU A 347 -32.65 20.67 -20.75
N GLU A 348 -33.54 20.06 -21.54
CA GLU A 348 -33.27 18.80 -22.26
C GLU A 348 -32.46 18.97 -23.56
N ARG A 349 -32.52 20.13 -24.21
CA ARG A 349 -31.85 20.44 -25.48
C ARG A 349 -30.55 21.26 -25.33
N PHE A 350 -30.15 21.58 -24.10
CA PHE A 350 -28.99 22.45 -23.84
C PHE A 350 -27.66 21.80 -24.23
N GLY A 351 -26.95 22.42 -25.16
CA GLY A 351 -25.58 22.05 -25.57
C GLY A 351 -24.54 22.08 -24.43
N MET A 352 -24.86 22.74 -23.31
CA MET A 352 -24.06 22.74 -22.07
C MET A 352 -23.86 21.33 -21.47
N ARG A 353 -24.78 20.40 -21.73
CA ARG A 353 -24.80 19.08 -21.07
C ARG A 353 -23.81 18.07 -21.66
N ASN A 354 -23.23 18.35 -22.83
CA ASN A 354 -22.26 17.46 -23.45
C ASN A 354 -20.83 17.92 -23.22
N THR A 355 -20.49 19.19 -23.48
CA THR A 355 -19.08 19.63 -23.41
C THR A 355 -18.62 19.90 -21.97
N ILE A 356 -19.31 20.76 -21.21
CA ILE A 356 -18.94 21.08 -19.82
C ILE A 356 -19.05 19.84 -18.92
N ARG A 357 -20.15 19.10 -19.05
CA ARG A 357 -20.35 17.87 -18.29
C ARG A 357 -19.32 16.81 -18.68
N ALA A 358 -18.98 16.62 -19.97
CA ALA A 358 -17.95 15.66 -20.34
C ALA A 358 -16.59 16.07 -19.75
N SER A 359 -16.17 17.34 -19.88
CA SER A 359 -14.89 17.81 -19.35
C SER A 359 -14.79 17.68 -17.82
N MET A 360 -15.87 18.01 -17.09
CA MET A 360 -15.89 17.89 -15.62
C MET A 360 -16.03 16.44 -15.14
N THR A 361 -16.83 15.62 -15.81
CA THR A 361 -16.93 14.19 -15.49
C THR A 361 -15.61 13.48 -15.80
N ALA A 362 -14.89 13.92 -16.84
CA ALA A 362 -13.53 13.50 -17.16
C ALA A 362 -12.47 14.04 -16.20
N LEU A 363 -12.85 14.68 -15.09
CA LEU A 363 -11.97 15.00 -13.96
C LEU A 363 -12.44 14.31 -12.67
N GLY A 364 -13.43 13.41 -12.75
CA GLY A 364 -14.05 12.81 -11.56
C GLY A 364 -14.91 13.80 -10.80
N GLY A 365 -15.24 14.91 -11.47
CA GLY A 365 -16.05 15.97 -10.97
C GLY A 365 -17.53 15.81 -11.30
N THR A 366 -18.34 16.72 -10.77
CA THR A 366 -19.79 16.75 -10.98
C THR A 366 -20.24 18.11 -11.48
N VAL A 367 -21.32 18.12 -12.26
CA VAL A 367 -21.96 19.33 -12.77
C VAL A 367 -23.44 19.31 -12.41
N GLU A 368 -23.86 20.28 -11.62
CA GLU A 368 -25.26 20.50 -11.27
C GLU A 368 -25.74 21.82 -11.88
N VAL A 369 -26.92 21.80 -12.49
CA VAL A 369 -27.55 22.98 -13.07
C VAL A 369 -28.94 23.11 -12.48
N SER A 370 -29.24 24.27 -11.92
CA SER A 370 -30.57 24.65 -11.44
C SER A 370 -30.97 25.95 -12.10
N SER A 371 -32.05 25.96 -12.88
CA SER A 371 -32.50 27.15 -13.60
C SER A 371 -34.02 27.28 -13.62
N PRO A 372 -34.64 27.63 -12.49
CA PRO A 372 -36.08 27.86 -12.45
C PRO A 372 -36.46 29.06 -13.32
N ALA A 373 -37.54 28.91 -14.10
CA ALA A 373 -38.05 29.97 -14.98
C ALA A 373 -38.30 31.27 -14.18
N GLY A 374 -37.70 32.37 -14.64
CA GLY A 374 -37.80 33.69 -14.03
C GLY A 374 -36.90 33.96 -12.82
N ALA A 375 -36.07 33.01 -12.39
CA ALA A 375 -35.22 33.12 -11.18
C ALA A 375 -33.71 32.99 -11.45
N GLY A 376 -33.30 33.03 -12.73
CA GLY A 376 -31.89 32.92 -13.15
C GLY A 376 -31.38 31.48 -13.23
N THR A 377 -30.08 31.32 -13.48
CA THR A 377 -29.40 30.01 -13.53
C THR A 377 -28.31 29.92 -12.48
N ILE A 378 -28.15 28.72 -11.91
CA ILE A 378 -27.05 28.33 -11.02
C ILE A 378 -26.37 27.11 -11.62
N LEU A 379 -25.07 27.22 -11.86
CA LEU A 379 -24.19 26.15 -12.31
C LEU A 379 -23.18 25.86 -11.21
N ILE A 380 -23.15 24.63 -10.72
CA ILE A 380 -22.20 24.16 -9.69
C ILE A 380 -21.30 23.11 -10.33
N LEU A 381 -19.99 23.33 -10.22
CA LEU A 381 -18.93 22.49 -10.75
C LEU A 381 -18.08 22.02 -9.56
N THR A 382 -17.86 20.72 -9.40
CA THR A 382 -17.01 20.17 -8.33
C THR A 382 -15.92 19.31 -8.96
N MET A 383 -14.65 19.44 -8.53
CA MET A 383 -13.52 18.64 -9.02
C MET A 383 -12.54 18.29 -7.88
N PRO A 384 -11.87 17.13 -7.91
CA PRO A 384 -10.89 16.72 -6.89
C PRO A 384 -9.56 17.48 -7.00
N LEU A 385 -8.86 17.69 -5.86
CA LEU A 385 -7.57 18.40 -5.78
C LEU A 385 -6.35 17.50 -5.44
N VAL A 386 -6.54 16.18 -5.37
CA VAL A 386 -5.53 15.25 -4.81
C VAL A 386 -4.35 15.01 -5.78
N GLU A 387 -3.13 15.29 -5.32
CA GLU A 387 -1.89 14.82 -5.96
C GLU A 387 -1.73 13.30 -5.78
N PRO A 388 -1.16 12.57 -6.77
CA PRO A 388 -0.85 11.15 -6.63
C PRO A 388 0.21 10.96 -5.54
N SER A 389 -0.22 10.61 -4.34
CA SER A 389 0.65 10.30 -3.21
C SER A 389 1.45 9.03 -3.50
N VAL A 390 2.78 9.10 -3.33
CA VAL A 390 3.67 7.94 -3.41
C VAL A 390 3.24 6.91 -2.38
N LEU A 391 2.79 5.77 -2.90
CA LEU A 391 2.31 4.62 -2.15
C LEU A 391 3.50 3.99 -1.39
N GLU A 392 3.68 4.31 -0.10
CA GLU A 392 4.70 3.66 0.76
C GLU A 392 4.12 2.43 1.48
N LEU A 393 4.81 1.29 1.37
CA LEU A 393 4.46 0.04 2.07
C LEU A 393 5.02 0.02 3.50
N PRO A 394 4.27 -0.46 4.51
CA PRO A 394 4.85 -0.87 5.78
C PRO A 394 5.70 -2.14 5.60
N SER A 395 6.99 -2.08 5.94
CA SER A 395 8.02 -3.00 5.42
C SER A 395 8.41 -4.22 6.26
N GLU A 396 7.74 -4.57 7.38
CA GLU A 396 8.20 -5.68 8.25
C GLU A 396 7.06 -6.57 8.83
N PRO A 397 7.33 -7.87 9.11
CA PRO A 397 6.40 -8.77 9.80
C PRO A 397 6.04 -8.27 11.22
N SER A 398 4.86 -8.63 11.72
CA SER A 398 4.32 -8.07 12.97
C SER A 398 5.16 -8.39 14.22
N LEU A 399 5.70 -9.61 14.30
CA LEU A 399 6.62 -10.02 15.39
C LEU A 399 7.90 -9.16 15.39
N GLU A 400 8.43 -8.83 14.21
CA GLU A 400 9.63 -8.03 14.06
C GLU A 400 9.36 -6.57 14.44
N THR A 401 8.23 -6.02 14.00
CA THR A 401 7.78 -4.66 14.35
C THR A 401 7.65 -4.48 15.86
N VAL A 402 7.09 -5.48 16.54
CA VAL A 402 6.90 -5.46 18.00
C VAL A 402 8.22 -5.63 18.75
N THR A 403 9.06 -6.57 18.33
CA THR A 403 10.34 -6.88 19.00
C THR A 403 11.48 -5.94 18.58
N ARG A 404 11.26 -5.07 17.60
CA ARG A 404 12.20 -4.00 17.22
C ARG A 404 12.42 -3.00 18.36
N SER A 405 11.37 -2.71 19.13
CA SER A 405 11.47 -1.85 20.29
C SER A 405 12.34 -2.48 21.38
N LEU A 406 13.42 -1.79 21.77
CA LEU A 406 14.24 -2.20 22.91
C LEU A 406 13.40 -2.36 24.17
N LEU A 407 12.42 -1.46 24.38
CA LEU A 407 11.51 -1.52 25.52
C LEU A 407 10.74 -2.85 25.56
N ALA A 408 10.21 -3.31 24.43
CA ALA A 408 9.48 -4.58 24.37
C ALA A 408 10.39 -5.76 24.73
N ARG A 409 11.64 -5.76 24.27
CA ARG A 409 12.63 -6.80 24.60
C ARG A 409 13.03 -6.77 26.07
N ILE A 410 13.20 -5.58 26.66
CA ILE A 410 13.42 -5.39 28.10
C ILE A 410 12.24 -5.94 28.90
N CYS A 411 10.99 -5.68 28.47
CA CYS A 411 9.81 -6.22 29.13
C CYS A 411 9.75 -7.75 29.08
N ILE A 412 10.16 -8.38 27.98
CA ILE A 412 10.22 -9.85 27.85
C ILE A 412 11.24 -10.45 28.84
N ILE A 413 12.39 -9.83 29.03
CA ILE A 413 13.43 -10.32 29.96
C ILE A 413 13.21 -9.89 31.41
N SER A 414 12.07 -9.26 31.74
CA SER A 414 11.78 -8.79 33.10
C SER A 414 11.88 -9.87 34.20
N PRO A 415 11.53 -11.16 33.99
CA PRO A 415 11.79 -12.19 34.99
C PRO A 415 13.29 -12.40 35.26
N SER A 416 14.14 -12.25 34.23
CA SER A 416 15.59 -12.37 34.34
C SER A 416 16.21 -11.13 35.01
N LEU A 417 15.63 -9.94 34.81
CA LEU A 417 16.00 -8.73 35.56
C LEU A 417 15.68 -8.88 37.05
N PHE A 418 14.52 -9.44 37.40
CA PHE A 418 14.21 -9.79 38.79
C PHE A 418 15.25 -10.75 39.36
N GLY A 419 15.59 -11.80 38.60
CA GLY A 419 16.62 -12.76 38.99
C GLY A 419 17.96 -12.09 39.26
N LEU A 420 18.39 -11.14 38.42
CA LEU A 420 19.62 -10.37 38.66
C LEU A 420 19.58 -9.60 40.00
N VAL A 421 18.49 -8.88 40.26
CA VAL A 421 18.35 -8.06 41.48
C VAL A 421 18.36 -8.94 42.74
N THR A 422 17.88 -10.17 42.62
CA THR A 422 17.71 -11.10 43.74
C THR A 422 18.72 -12.25 43.74
N ILE A 423 19.69 -12.29 42.82
CA ILE A 423 20.49 -13.50 42.59
C ILE A 423 21.31 -13.87 43.82
N TRP A 424 21.89 -12.88 44.49
CA TRP A 424 22.65 -13.10 45.73
C TRP A 424 21.80 -13.78 46.79
N THR A 425 20.55 -13.34 46.94
CA THR A 425 19.59 -13.91 47.89
C THR A 425 19.07 -15.27 47.44
N ILE A 426 18.84 -15.48 46.14
CA ILE A 426 18.35 -16.75 45.59
C ILE A 426 19.40 -17.84 45.77
N THR A 427 20.68 -17.55 45.53
CA THR A 427 21.76 -18.56 45.57
C THR A 427 22.35 -18.78 46.96
N ALA A 428 21.96 -17.99 47.97
CA ALA A 428 22.52 -18.07 49.33
C ALA A 428 22.34 -19.44 50.00
N GLN A 429 21.39 -20.24 49.53
CA GLN A 429 21.07 -21.59 50.04
C GLN A 429 21.66 -22.70 49.17
N LEU A 430 22.65 -22.38 48.33
CA LEU A 430 23.39 -23.34 47.53
C LEU A 430 24.82 -23.45 48.01
N ASP A 431 25.37 -24.67 48.00
CA ASP A 431 26.76 -24.93 48.34
C ASP A 431 27.45 -25.79 47.27
N PRO A 432 28.42 -25.25 46.49
CA PRO A 432 28.98 -23.90 46.56
C PRO A 432 28.11 -22.82 45.87
N GLN A 433 27.86 -21.72 46.57
CA GLN A 433 27.07 -20.58 46.07
C GLN A 433 27.68 -19.89 44.83
N LEU A 434 29.01 -19.72 44.83
CA LEU A 434 29.72 -18.86 43.89
C LEU A 434 29.61 -19.36 42.44
N GLU A 435 29.61 -20.66 42.21
CA GLU A 435 29.52 -21.26 40.87
C GLU A 435 28.17 -20.97 40.21
N THR A 436 27.08 -21.12 40.97
CA THR A 436 25.73 -20.80 40.47
C THR A 436 25.59 -19.31 40.20
N LEU A 437 26.16 -18.46 41.06
CA LEU A 437 26.16 -17.01 40.86
C LEU A 437 26.87 -16.62 39.55
N ILE A 438 28.07 -17.14 39.30
CA ILE A 438 28.85 -16.84 38.09
C ILE A 438 28.09 -17.29 36.84
N THR A 439 27.56 -18.51 36.83
CA THR A 439 26.84 -19.03 35.67
C THR A 439 25.54 -18.26 35.39
N PHE A 440 24.85 -17.78 36.43
CA PHE A 440 23.68 -16.92 36.27
C PHE A 440 24.06 -15.54 35.71
N LEU A 441 25.15 -14.92 36.17
CA LEU A 441 25.62 -13.64 35.64
C LEU A 441 26.03 -13.75 34.16
N ILE A 442 26.64 -14.88 33.77
CA ILE A 442 26.96 -15.18 32.37
C ILE A 442 25.68 -15.32 31.54
N PHE A 443 24.70 -16.11 32.01
CA PHE A 443 23.39 -16.23 31.37
C PHE A 443 22.73 -14.86 31.17
N PHE A 444 22.74 -14.04 32.21
CA PHE A 444 22.16 -12.71 32.20
C PHE A 444 22.85 -11.78 31.20
N ALA A 445 24.18 -11.81 31.13
CA ALA A 445 24.96 -11.05 30.15
C ALA A 445 24.60 -11.43 28.72
N PHE A 446 24.45 -12.73 28.41
CA PHE A 446 23.99 -13.17 27.09
C PHE A 446 22.54 -12.78 26.82
N ASN A 447 21.67 -12.85 27.83
CA ASN A 447 20.27 -12.50 27.67
C ASN A 447 20.06 -10.99 27.38
N ILE A 448 20.80 -10.11 28.07
CA ILE A 448 20.84 -8.68 27.76
C ILE A 448 21.46 -8.46 26.38
N SER A 449 22.57 -9.12 26.07
CA SER A 449 23.24 -8.96 24.78
C SER A 449 22.31 -9.32 23.62
N LEU A 450 21.53 -10.41 23.76
CA LEU A 450 20.50 -10.79 22.80
C LEU A 450 19.44 -9.68 22.63
N ALA A 451 19.01 -9.06 23.73
CA ALA A 451 18.06 -7.95 23.69
C ALA A 451 18.67 -6.66 23.09
N LEU A 452 19.95 -6.39 23.26
CA LEU A 452 20.59 -5.19 22.70
C LEU A 452 20.89 -5.36 21.20
N PHE A 453 21.46 -6.50 20.83
CA PHE A 453 21.96 -6.79 19.47
C PHE A 453 20.95 -7.53 18.59
N TRP A 454 19.65 -7.35 18.84
CA TRP A 454 18.56 -8.05 18.18
C TRP A 454 18.57 -7.94 16.65
N GLY A 455 18.86 -6.77 16.10
CA GLY A 455 18.89 -6.52 14.65
C GLY A 455 20.21 -6.88 13.97
N SER A 456 21.16 -7.51 14.69
CA SER A 456 22.49 -7.81 14.16
C SER A 456 22.63 -9.27 13.71
N ARG A 457 23.72 -9.57 12.99
CA ARG A 457 24.11 -10.95 12.64
C ARG A 457 24.36 -11.84 13.87
N LEU A 458 24.54 -11.24 15.06
CA LEU A 458 24.76 -11.95 16.32
C LEU A 458 23.47 -12.47 16.96
N ARG A 459 22.27 -12.14 16.45
CA ARG A 459 20.98 -12.56 17.01
C ARG A 459 20.89 -14.06 17.30
N VAL A 460 21.20 -14.90 16.30
CA VAL A 460 21.11 -16.37 16.44
C VAL A 460 22.21 -16.93 17.35
N PRO A 461 23.50 -16.56 17.20
CA PRO A 461 24.55 -16.96 18.14
C PRO A 461 24.24 -16.60 19.60
N LEU A 462 23.77 -15.37 19.86
CA LEU A 462 23.42 -14.92 21.22
C LEU A 462 22.19 -15.66 21.77
N ALA A 463 21.24 -16.03 20.92
CA ALA A 463 20.08 -16.85 21.31
C ALA A 463 20.51 -18.26 21.75
N LEU A 464 21.42 -18.88 20.99
CA LEU A 464 21.99 -20.19 21.34
C LEU A 464 22.84 -20.10 22.62
N ALA A 465 23.65 -19.05 22.77
CA ALA A 465 24.43 -18.82 23.99
C ALA A 465 23.52 -18.62 25.22
N THR A 466 22.45 -17.85 25.08
CA THR A 466 21.43 -17.65 26.14
C THR A 466 20.78 -18.98 26.53
N PHE A 467 20.42 -19.82 25.55
CA PHE A 467 19.85 -21.15 25.78
C PHE A 467 20.81 -22.09 26.50
N VAL A 468 22.07 -22.17 26.06
CA VAL A 468 23.08 -23.05 26.65
C VAL A 468 23.40 -22.61 28.07
N THR A 469 23.61 -21.31 28.28
CA THR A 469 23.96 -20.78 29.61
C THR A 469 22.81 -20.84 30.60
N ALA A 470 21.56 -20.76 30.14
CA ALA A 470 20.37 -21.08 30.94
C ALA A 470 20.41 -22.53 31.45
N GLY A 471 20.69 -23.49 30.56
CA GLY A 471 20.80 -24.90 30.92
C GLY A 471 21.94 -25.16 31.91
N ILE A 472 23.13 -24.58 31.65
CA ILE A 472 24.29 -24.69 32.54
C ILE A 472 23.96 -24.13 33.93
N CYS A 473 23.31 -22.96 34.01
CA CYS A 473 22.92 -22.35 35.28
C CYS A 473 22.04 -23.29 36.13
N LEU A 474 21.04 -23.93 35.51
CA LEU A 474 20.17 -24.90 36.19
C LEU A 474 20.92 -26.18 36.60
N LEU A 475 21.86 -26.66 35.77
CA LEU A 475 22.66 -27.85 36.07
C LEU A 475 23.69 -27.62 37.18
N VAL A 476 24.30 -26.43 37.23
CA VAL A 476 25.22 -26.06 38.33
C VAL A 476 24.43 -25.89 39.63
N ALA A 477 23.25 -25.27 39.58
CA ALA A 477 22.38 -25.16 40.75
C ALA A 477 21.95 -26.53 41.30
N TYR A 478 21.79 -27.55 40.44
CA TYR A 478 21.49 -28.92 40.87
C TYR A 478 22.61 -29.51 41.75
N GLN A 479 23.87 -29.21 41.44
CA GLN A 479 25.01 -29.69 42.23
C GLN A 479 25.08 -29.02 43.60
N GLY A 480 24.58 -27.80 43.72
CA GLY A 480 24.60 -27.02 44.95
C GLY A 480 23.38 -27.19 45.86
N LEU A 481 22.47 -28.11 45.59
CA LEU A 481 21.26 -28.28 46.40
C LEU A 481 21.57 -28.82 47.80
N ASP A 482 21.07 -28.12 48.82
CA ASP A 482 21.15 -28.48 50.24
C ASP A 482 19.74 -28.83 50.79
N GLY A 483 19.28 -30.04 50.47
CA GLY A 483 18.04 -30.59 50.99
C GLY A 483 16.81 -29.71 50.74
N CYS A 484 15.95 -29.55 51.76
CA CYS A 484 14.72 -28.75 51.65
C CYS A 484 14.97 -27.24 51.68
N ASN A 485 16.14 -26.78 52.15
CA ASN A 485 16.46 -25.36 52.22
C ASN A 485 16.48 -24.75 50.81
N SER A 486 17.04 -25.47 49.83
CA SER A 486 17.16 -25.00 48.46
C SER A 486 15.86 -25.09 47.63
N SER A 487 14.72 -25.52 48.22
CA SER A 487 13.44 -25.59 47.49
C SER A 487 13.00 -24.21 46.98
N ALA A 488 13.12 -23.17 47.81
CA ALA A 488 12.79 -21.80 47.42
C ALA A 488 13.74 -21.29 46.32
N THR A 489 15.04 -21.60 46.43
CA THR A 489 16.03 -21.30 45.41
C THR A 489 15.68 -21.92 44.06
N ALA A 490 15.33 -23.21 44.03
CA ALA A 490 14.96 -23.90 42.79
C ALA A 490 13.74 -23.22 42.12
N HIS A 491 12.71 -22.87 42.91
CA HIS A 491 11.53 -22.12 42.42
C HIS A 491 11.94 -20.79 41.75
N TRP A 492 12.69 -19.96 42.45
CA TRP A 492 13.04 -18.62 41.95
C TRP A 492 14.03 -18.67 40.78
N LEU A 493 14.92 -19.66 40.73
CA LEU A 493 15.85 -19.84 39.61
C LEU A 493 15.12 -20.24 38.32
N ILE A 494 14.17 -21.18 38.40
CA ILE A 494 13.34 -21.59 37.26
C ILE A 494 12.58 -20.38 36.68
N ASN A 495 11.99 -19.56 37.54
CA ASN A 495 11.25 -18.37 37.10
C ASN A 495 12.18 -17.28 36.53
N SER A 496 13.39 -17.13 37.08
CA SER A 496 14.37 -16.14 36.63
C SER A 496 14.90 -16.42 35.22
N VAL A 497 15.02 -17.69 34.83
CA VAL A 497 15.48 -18.08 33.48
C VAL A 497 14.39 -17.89 32.43
N THR A 498 13.11 -17.81 32.82
CA THR A 498 11.95 -17.77 31.92
C THR A 498 11.99 -16.63 30.89
N GLY A 499 12.45 -15.43 31.28
CA GLY A 499 12.61 -14.29 30.36
C GLY A 499 13.57 -14.60 29.20
N GLY A 500 14.65 -15.33 29.49
CA GLY A 500 15.59 -15.81 28.48
C GLY A 500 15.02 -16.89 27.57
N ILE A 501 14.15 -17.76 28.07
CA ILE A 501 13.43 -18.77 27.27
C ILE A 501 12.59 -18.07 26.20
N VAL A 502 11.72 -17.14 26.61
CA VAL A 502 10.79 -16.46 25.70
C VAL A 502 11.56 -15.66 24.65
N LEU A 503 12.57 -14.87 25.06
CA LEU A 503 13.35 -14.07 24.13
C LEU A 503 14.11 -14.95 23.12
N THR A 504 14.64 -16.09 23.56
CA THR A 504 15.33 -17.05 22.69
C THR A 504 14.38 -17.67 21.67
N ILE A 505 13.17 -18.06 22.07
CA ILE A 505 12.14 -18.60 21.17
C ILE A 505 11.79 -17.59 20.07
N PHE A 506 11.64 -16.31 20.44
CA PHE A 506 11.37 -15.24 19.46
C PHE A 506 12.59 -14.92 18.59
N ALA A 507 13.81 -15.00 19.14
CA ALA A 507 15.03 -14.78 18.38
C ALA A 507 15.21 -15.85 17.29
N LEU A 508 14.78 -17.09 17.57
CA LEU A 508 14.86 -18.24 16.68
C LEU A 508 13.59 -18.47 15.84
N ALA A 509 12.74 -17.46 15.63
CA ALA A 509 11.45 -17.63 14.95
C ALA A 509 11.54 -18.32 13.57
N GLY A 510 12.62 -18.11 12.81
CA GLY A 510 12.86 -18.78 11.52
C GLY A 510 13.58 -20.15 11.61
N ASN A 511 13.98 -20.59 12.80
CA ASN A 511 14.79 -21.79 13.01
C ASN A 511 14.00 -22.89 13.72
N ARG A 512 14.08 -24.13 13.22
CA ARG A 512 13.41 -25.31 13.82
C ARG A 512 13.85 -25.58 15.26
N LEU A 513 15.06 -25.15 15.65
CA LEU A 513 15.58 -25.27 17.01
C LEU A 513 14.70 -24.59 18.07
N ARG A 514 13.90 -23.57 17.71
CA ARG A 514 13.00 -22.88 18.67
C ARG A 514 12.04 -23.84 19.39
N ILE A 515 11.65 -24.93 18.72
CA ILE A 515 10.71 -25.93 19.25
C ILE A 515 11.36 -26.72 20.40
N LEU A 516 12.68 -26.85 20.40
CA LEU A 516 13.43 -27.60 21.41
C LEU A 516 13.74 -26.78 22.67
N VAL A 517 13.71 -25.44 22.58
CA VAL A 517 14.12 -24.54 23.67
C VAL A 517 13.31 -24.80 24.96
N LEU A 518 11.98 -24.76 24.85
CA LEU A 518 11.09 -24.98 26.00
C LEU A 518 11.18 -26.40 26.56
N PRO A 519 11.03 -27.50 25.78
CA PRO A 519 11.05 -28.85 26.33
C PRO A 519 12.42 -29.24 26.93
N VAL A 520 13.54 -28.81 26.33
CA VAL A 520 14.87 -29.10 26.89
C VAL A 520 15.09 -28.40 28.22
N LEU A 521 14.79 -27.10 28.33
CA LEU A 521 14.92 -26.39 29.60
C LEU A 521 13.91 -26.85 30.64
N THR A 522 12.73 -27.31 30.22
CA THR A 522 11.75 -27.96 31.10
C THR A 522 12.31 -29.25 31.67
N LEU A 523 12.95 -30.09 30.85
CA LEU A 523 13.57 -31.35 31.29
C LEU A 523 14.73 -31.09 32.27
N ILE A 524 15.58 -30.09 31.99
CA ILE A 524 16.66 -29.69 32.90
C ILE A 524 16.09 -29.13 34.21
N GLY A 525 15.01 -28.34 34.15
CA GLY A 525 14.30 -27.89 35.35
C GLY A 525 13.73 -29.04 36.16
N LEU A 526 13.16 -30.07 35.51
CA LEU A 526 12.67 -31.27 36.20
C LEU A 526 13.82 -32.05 36.85
N LEU A 527 14.98 -32.11 36.21
CA LEU A 527 16.19 -32.71 36.78
C LEU A 527 16.65 -31.95 38.04
N LEU A 528 16.66 -30.61 37.99
CA LEU A 528 16.93 -29.76 39.15
C LEU A 528 16.00 -30.12 40.32
N ILE A 529 14.70 -30.23 40.07
CA ILE A 529 13.70 -30.60 41.08
C ILE A 529 13.95 -32.01 41.63
N TRP A 530 14.40 -32.94 40.78
CA TRP A 530 14.63 -34.31 41.19
C TRP A 530 15.77 -34.43 42.21
N GLY A 531 16.69 -33.47 42.23
CA GLY A 531 17.73 -33.35 43.26
C GLY A 531 17.21 -32.99 44.65
N LEU A 532 15.97 -32.48 44.79
CA LEU A 532 15.37 -32.16 46.07
C LEU A 532 14.73 -33.40 46.74
N PRO A 533 14.65 -33.46 48.08
CA PRO A 533 13.86 -34.47 48.80
C PRO A 533 12.38 -34.43 48.43
N ASN A 534 11.70 -35.58 48.45
CA ASN A 534 10.30 -35.73 48.03
C ASN A 534 9.35 -34.74 48.72
N ASP A 535 9.55 -34.50 50.02
CA ASP A 535 8.67 -33.65 50.84
C ASP A 535 8.67 -32.18 50.42
N CYS A 536 9.69 -31.75 49.67
CA CYS A 536 9.94 -30.35 49.32
C CYS A 536 9.90 -30.08 47.81
N ARG A 537 9.52 -31.07 46.98
CA ARG A 537 9.39 -30.87 45.53
C ARG A 537 8.15 -30.10 45.09
N GLY A 538 7.15 -29.98 45.97
CA GLY A 538 5.81 -29.49 45.60
C GLY A 538 5.81 -28.13 44.89
N VAL A 539 6.47 -27.12 45.47
CA VAL A 539 6.48 -25.76 44.88
C VAL A 539 7.33 -25.66 43.61
N PRO A 540 8.56 -26.19 43.56
CA PRO A 540 9.30 -26.24 42.30
C PRO A 540 8.54 -26.94 41.17
N ILE A 541 7.83 -28.06 41.44
CA ILE A 541 7.00 -28.76 40.43
C ILE A 541 5.92 -27.83 39.89
N MET A 542 5.20 -27.16 40.79
CA MET A 542 4.16 -26.20 40.42
C MET A 542 4.73 -25.06 39.58
N SER A 543 5.96 -24.64 39.85
CA SER A 543 6.66 -23.58 39.11
C SER A 543 6.91 -23.95 37.66
N ILE A 544 7.40 -25.15 37.41
CA ILE A 544 7.59 -25.63 36.04
C ILE A 544 6.25 -25.70 35.32
N PHE A 545 5.23 -26.30 35.95
CA PHE A 545 3.92 -26.44 35.34
C PHE A 545 3.32 -25.07 34.95
N VAL A 546 3.37 -24.13 35.89
CA VAL A 546 2.88 -22.76 35.71
C VAL A 546 3.66 -22.03 34.61
N THR A 547 4.99 -22.06 34.68
CA THR A 547 5.87 -21.43 33.69
C THR A 547 5.65 -21.98 32.29
N VAL A 548 5.59 -23.30 32.13
CA VAL A 548 5.29 -23.94 30.83
C VAL A 548 3.92 -23.52 30.32
N ALA A 549 2.88 -23.55 31.16
CA ALA A 549 1.54 -23.15 30.78
C ALA A 549 1.48 -21.69 30.30
N TYR A 550 2.14 -20.76 31.01
CA TYR A 550 2.17 -19.34 30.62
C TYR A 550 3.02 -19.08 29.39
N VAL A 551 4.17 -19.75 29.22
CA VAL A 551 4.99 -19.60 28.01
C VAL A 551 4.23 -20.11 26.79
N ILE A 552 3.61 -21.29 26.87
CA ILE A 552 2.78 -21.84 25.78
C ILE A 552 1.58 -20.92 25.49
N GLY A 553 0.86 -20.49 26.54
CA GLY A 553 -0.27 -19.58 26.40
C GLY A 553 0.12 -18.23 25.79
N GLY A 554 1.27 -17.69 26.18
CA GLY A 554 1.85 -16.47 25.64
C GLY A 554 2.24 -16.62 24.16
N ILE A 555 2.93 -17.71 23.79
CA ILE A 555 3.28 -18.00 22.40
C ILE A 555 2.03 -18.20 21.55
N TYR A 556 1.02 -18.91 22.05
CA TYR A 556 -0.23 -19.14 21.34
C TYR A 556 -1.02 -17.85 21.12
N THR A 557 -1.17 -17.02 22.15
CA THR A 557 -1.86 -15.72 22.06
C THR A 557 -1.12 -14.76 21.12
N ALA A 558 0.20 -14.66 21.25
CA ALA A 558 1.04 -13.90 20.33
C ALA A 558 0.93 -14.42 18.89
N GLY A 559 1.01 -15.73 18.69
CA GLY A 559 0.87 -16.37 17.37
C GLY A 559 -0.49 -16.10 16.72
N ARG A 560 -1.59 -16.21 17.47
CA ARG A 560 -2.94 -15.88 16.98
C ARG A 560 -3.08 -14.41 16.61
N LEU A 561 -2.50 -13.52 17.43
CA LEU A 561 -2.55 -12.09 17.22
C LEU A 561 -1.71 -11.70 15.99
N PHE A 562 -0.48 -12.22 15.89
CA PHE A 562 0.45 -11.99 14.78
C PHE A 562 -0.03 -12.60 13.47
N GLN A 563 -0.56 -13.83 13.45
CA GLN A 563 -1.16 -14.41 12.24
C GLN A 563 -2.25 -13.52 11.64
N LYS A 564 -3.07 -12.90 12.49
CA LYS A 564 -4.12 -11.99 12.03
C LYS A 564 -3.55 -10.65 11.53
N PHE A 565 -2.43 -10.18 12.07
CA PHE A 565 -1.72 -9.01 11.53
C PHE A 565 -1.01 -9.30 10.23
N ASP A 566 -0.30 -10.42 10.15
CA ASP A 566 0.49 -10.80 8.99
C ASP A 566 -0.43 -11.08 7.79
N SER A 567 -1.55 -11.78 8.00
CA SER A 567 -2.59 -11.94 6.95
C SER A 567 -3.15 -10.60 6.48
N LYS A 568 -3.46 -9.68 7.40
CA LYS A 568 -3.92 -8.33 7.03
C LYS A 568 -2.85 -7.53 6.29
N ARG A 569 -1.57 -7.73 6.62
CA ARG A 569 -0.43 -7.10 5.96
C ARG A 569 -0.28 -7.64 4.53
N GLU A 570 -0.37 -8.95 4.35
CA GLU A 570 -0.33 -9.59 3.03
C GLU A 570 -1.46 -9.10 2.13
N ASP A 571 -2.69 -8.95 2.66
CA ASP A 571 -3.81 -8.36 1.92
C ASP A 571 -3.51 -6.92 1.47
N ALA A 572 -2.95 -6.10 2.37
CA ALA A 572 -2.58 -4.72 2.09
C ALA A 572 -1.44 -4.63 1.07
N GLU A 573 -0.46 -5.53 1.15
CA GLU A 573 0.64 -5.65 0.19
C GLU A 573 0.13 -6.06 -1.20
N ALA A 574 -0.79 -7.01 -1.27
CA ALA A 574 -1.43 -7.39 -2.53
C ALA A 574 -2.25 -6.26 -3.15
N LEU A 575 -2.98 -5.48 -2.32
CA LEU A 575 -3.70 -4.28 -2.76
C LEU A 575 -2.72 -3.21 -3.28
N TRP A 576 -1.62 -2.98 -2.58
CA TRP A 576 -0.58 -2.04 -2.98
C TRP A 576 0.08 -2.44 -4.30
N VAL A 577 0.47 -3.71 -4.48
CA VAL A 577 1.09 -4.19 -5.73
C VAL A 577 0.15 -3.98 -6.92
N LYS A 578 -1.15 -4.28 -6.74
CA LYS A 578 -2.16 -4.03 -7.76
C LYS A 578 -2.29 -2.54 -8.09
N ALA A 579 -2.30 -1.68 -7.07
CA ALA A 579 -2.40 -0.23 -7.26
C ALA A 579 -1.13 0.36 -7.90
N ALA A 580 0.06 -0.07 -7.50
CA ALA A 580 1.33 0.37 -8.08
C ALA A 580 1.46 -0.04 -9.56
N ALA A 581 1.04 -1.27 -9.91
CA ALA A 581 0.98 -1.72 -11.29
C ALA A 581 -0.01 -0.88 -12.13
N GLN A 582 -1.15 -0.51 -11.54
CA GLN A 582 -2.12 0.37 -12.19
C GLN A 582 -1.61 1.81 -12.33
N GLN A 583 -0.91 2.35 -11.33
CA GLN A 583 -0.30 3.67 -11.42
C GLN A 583 0.74 3.72 -12.54
N THR A 584 1.55 2.67 -12.69
CA THR A 584 2.49 2.56 -13.80
C THR A 584 1.75 2.54 -15.16
N GLN A 585 0.58 1.90 -15.23
CA GLN A 585 -0.24 1.91 -16.45
C GLN A 585 -0.86 3.29 -16.72
N ILE A 586 -1.29 4.00 -15.68
CA ILE A 586 -1.75 5.40 -15.72
C ILE A 586 -0.64 6.30 -16.27
N ASP A 587 0.58 6.20 -15.73
CA ASP A 587 1.69 7.05 -16.15
C ASP A 587 2.07 6.77 -17.61
N LYS A 588 2.01 5.51 -18.04
CA LYS A 588 2.19 5.13 -19.46
C LYS A 588 1.11 5.71 -20.36
N GLN A 589 -0.16 5.63 -19.96
CA GLN A 589 -1.28 6.20 -20.73
C GLN A 589 -1.22 7.72 -20.76
N ALA A 590 -0.85 8.38 -19.65
CA ALA A 590 -0.66 9.82 -19.59
C ALA A 590 0.51 10.28 -20.47
N ALA A 591 1.63 9.55 -20.47
CA ALA A 591 2.76 9.82 -21.36
C ALA A 591 2.40 9.60 -22.83
N ALA A 592 1.56 8.60 -23.13
CA ALA A 592 0.98 8.42 -24.45
C ALA A 592 0.11 9.63 -24.80
N ILE A 593 -0.92 9.98 -24.02
CA ILE A 593 -1.79 11.14 -24.29
C ILE A 593 -1.01 12.46 -24.42
N ALA A 594 0.05 12.68 -23.63
CA ALA A 594 0.91 13.85 -23.78
C ALA A 594 1.66 13.88 -25.13
N SER A 595 1.90 12.73 -25.76
CA SER A 595 2.38 12.67 -27.14
C SER A 595 1.27 12.97 -28.17
N TRP A 596 -0.01 12.77 -27.82
CA TRP A 596 -1.19 12.95 -28.68
C TRP A 596 -1.59 14.42 -28.89
N SER A 597 -1.33 15.33 -27.92
CA SER A 597 -1.66 16.77 -28.03
C SER A 597 -0.90 17.53 -29.12
N ARG A 598 0.08 16.88 -29.75
CA ARG A 598 0.89 17.41 -30.85
C ARG A 598 0.28 17.09 -32.21
N VAL A 599 -0.93 17.57 -32.49
CA VAL A 599 -1.22 17.96 -33.88
C VAL A 599 -0.12 18.96 -34.25
N SER A 600 0.68 18.64 -35.27
CA SER A 600 1.85 19.43 -35.65
C SER A 600 1.42 20.91 -35.78
N ASP A 601 2.24 21.85 -35.31
CA ASP A 601 1.94 23.27 -35.49
C ASP A 601 1.76 23.62 -36.98
N ALA A 602 2.33 22.80 -37.87
CA ALA A 602 2.16 22.88 -39.31
C ALA A 602 0.75 22.50 -39.79
N ALA A 603 0.11 21.47 -39.22
CA ALA A 603 -1.28 21.10 -39.49
C ALA A 603 -2.26 22.15 -38.96
N LYS A 604 -2.04 22.67 -37.75
CA LYS A 604 -2.85 23.80 -37.21
C LYS A 604 -2.73 25.04 -38.09
N SER A 605 -1.51 25.38 -38.50
CA SER A 605 -1.24 26.49 -39.41
C SER A 605 -1.93 26.32 -40.77
N LEU A 606 -1.93 25.11 -41.33
CA LEU A 606 -2.59 24.80 -42.60
C LEU A 606 -4.11 24.96 -42.49
N LEU A 607 -4.74 24.36 -41.47
CA LEU A 607 -6.17 24.47 -41.24
C LEU A 607 -6.59 25.93 -41.01
N ALA A 608 -5.80 26.69 -40.23
CA ALA A 608 -6.08 28.11 -39.95
C ALA A 608 -5.96 28.98 -41.21
N GLY A 609 -4.95 28.72 -42.06
CA GLY A 609 -4.79 29.41 -43.33
C GLY A 609 -5.94 29.13 -44.30
N ILE A 610 -6.50 27.91 -44.31
CA ILE A 610 -7.67 27.57 -45.14
C ILE A 610 -8.93 28.23 -44.56
N ALA A 611 -9.16 28.12 -43.25
CA ALA A 611 -10.34 28.67 -42.56
C ALA A 611 -10.45 30.19 -42.70
N THR A 612 -9.32 30.90 -42.63
CA THR A 612 -9.25 32.36 -42.84
C THR A 612 -9.32 32.80 -44.30
N GLY A 613 -9.28 31.84 -45.24
CA GLY A 613 -9.31 32.11 -46.68
C GLY A 613 -7.98 32.58 -47.29
N VAL A 614 -6.89 32.53 -46.53
CA VAL A 614 -5.53 32.90 -46.98
C VAL A 614 -4.95 31.84 -47.90
N ILE A 615 -5.25 30.56 -47.65
CA ILE A 615 -4.79 29.41 -48.42
C ILE A 615 -5.99 28.82 -49.21
N ASP A 616 -5.86 28.68 -50.53
CA ASP A 616 -6.89 28.03 -51.35
C ASP A 616 -6.83 26.50 -51.12
N PRO A 617 -7.91 25.87 -50.61
CA PRO A 617 -7.96 24.43 -50.38
C PRO A 617 -7.89 23.59 -51.67
N LEU A 618 -8.23 24.16 -52.83
CA LEU A 618 -8.22 23.44 -54.11
C LEU A 618 -6.89 23.56 -54.87
N ALA A 619 -5.94 24.37 -54.38
CA ALA A 619 -4.65 24.51 -55.02
C ALA A 619 -3.85 23.19 -54.95
N PRO A 620 -3.15 22.78 -56.03
CA PRO A 620 -2.36 21.54 -56.03
C PRO A 620 -1.35 21.44 -54.88
N SER A 621 -0.67 22.54 -54.55
CA SER A 621 0.28 22.60 -53.43
C SER A 621 -0.37 22.42 -52.05
N THR A 622 -1.60 22.92 -51.87
CA THR A 622 -2.37 22.76 -50.62
C THR A 622 -2.82 21.32 -50.42
N ARG A 623 -3.25 20.63 -51.50
CA ARG A 623 -3.67 19.23 -51.44
C ARG A 623 -2.52 18.29 -51.10
N VAL A 624 -1.35 18.54 -51.71
CA VAL A 624 -0.11 17.83 -51.39
C VAL A 624 0.30 18.04 -49.93
N ARG A 625 0.25 19.29 -49.45
CA ARG A 625 0.57 19.61 -48.05
C ARG A 625 -0.44 18.97 -47.08
N ALA A 626 -1.73 18.95 -47.42
CA ALA A 626 -2.75 18.27 -46.61
C ALA A 626 -2.52 16.75 -46.55
N ALA A 627 -2.14 16.12 -47.67
CA ALA A 627 -1.79 14.70 -47.72
C ALA A 627 -0.54 14.38 -46.88
N ALA A 628 0.45 15.28 -46.85
CA ALA A 628 1.65 15.13 -46.04
C ALA A 628 1.33 15.23 -44.53
N GLU A 629 0.55 16.21 -44.12
CA GLU A 629 0.11 16.34 -42.71
C GLU A 629 -0.81 15.20 -42.29
N GLU A 630 -1.72 14.75 -43.17
CA GLU A 630 -2.57 13.58 -42.93
C GLU A 630 -1.73 12.34 -42.68
N SER A 631 -0.75 12.08 -43.55
CA SER A 631 0.14 10.93 -43.40
C SER A 631 0.96 11.03 -42.12
N GLN A 632 1.52 12.20 -41.82
CA GLN A 632 2.28 12.42 -40.59
C GLN A 632 1.43 12.17 -39.34
N ILE A 633 0.17 12.61 -39.35
CA ILE A 633 -0.77 12.37 -38.26
C ILE A 633 -1.18 10.88 -38.22
N ARG A 634 -1.43 10.21 -39.34
CA ARG A 634 -1.71 8.76 -39.40
C ARG A 634 -0.53 7.92 -38.90
N ILE A 635 0.69 8.29 -39.23
CA ILE A 635 1.93 7.66 -38.75
C ILE A 635 2.06 7.85 -37.24
N THR A 636 1.74 9.05 -36.74
CA THR A 636 1.74 9.34 -35.31
C THR A 636 0.60 8.60 -34.58
N LEU A 637 -0.55 8.39 -35.24
CA LEU A 637 -1.76 7.75 -34.70
C LEU A 637 -1.82 6.23 -34.91
N GLY A 638 -0.96 5.68 -35.76
CA GLY A 638 -0.97 4.29 -36.23
C GLY A 638 -0.48 3.23 -35.26
N PHE A 639 -0.23 3.57 -33.98
CA PHE A 639 0.24 2.68 -32.91
C PHE A 639 1.61 1.99 -33.21
N THR A 640 2.46 1.73 -32.23
CA THR A 640 2.23 0.71 -31.18
C THR A 640 2.92 1.06 -29.86
N ASP A 641 2.54 0.36 -28.79
CA ASP A 641 3.18 0.24 -27.47
C ASP A 641 4.68 -0.18 -27.49
N MET A 642 5.45 0.30 -28.46
CA MET A 642 6.77 -0.20 -28.79
C MET A 642 7.78 0.93 -28.62
N ALA A 643 8.92 0.61 -28.01
CA ALA A 643 10.03 1.54 -27.95
C ALA A 643 10.47 1.93 -29.38
N PRO A 644 10.83 3.20 -29.64
CA PRO A 644 11.20 3.65 -30.98
C PRO A 644 12.43 2.88 -31.47
N SER A 645 12.30 2.15 -32.57
CA SER A 645 13.44 1.55 -33.25
C SER A 645 14.20 2.61 -34.05
N ALA A 646 15.49 2.39 -34.28
CA ALA A 646 16.25 3.29 -35.15
C ALA A 646 15.73 3.29 -36.60
N MET A 647 15.16 2.17 -37.04
CA MET A 647 14.51 2.02 -38.35
C MET A 647 13.25 2.90 -38.45
N TRP A 648 12.45 2.92 -37.39
CA TRP A 648 11.28 3.80 -37.28
C TRP A 648 11.66 5.28 -37.27
N ASN A 649 12.71 5.66 -36.53
CA ASN A 649 13.19 7.05 -36.51
C ASN A 649 13.67 7.52 -37.89
N ALA A 650 14.31 6.64 -38.68
CA ALA A 650 14.73 6.94 -40.04
C ALA A 650 13.53 7.14 -40.99
N ILE A 651 12.48 6.30 -40.88
CA ILE A 651 11.22 6.48 -41.62
C ILE A 651 10.58 7.83 -41.28
N GLN A 652 10.51 8.19 -39.99
CA GLN A 652 9.97 9.49 -39.56
C GLN A 652 10.75 10.67 -40.15
N SER A 653 12.08 10.59 -40.17
CA SER A 653 12.93 11.63 -40.77
C SER A 653 12.70 11.74 -42.29
N MET A 654 12.58 10.62 -42.99
CA MET A 654 12.30 10.59 -44.42
C MET A 654 10.93 11.20 -44.74
N VAL A 655 9.89 10.86 -43.98
CA VAL A 655 8.54 11.42 -44.16
C VAL A 655 8.54 12.93 -43.93
N ALA A 656 9.25 13.40 -42.90
CA ALA A 656 9.38 14.83 -42.64
C ALA A 656 10.08 15.58 -43.79
N ASP A 657 11.19 15.03 -44.30
CA ASP A 657 11.93 15.63 -45.41
C ASP A 657 11.15 15.60 -46.73
N ALA A 658 10.43 14.50 -47.01
CA ALA A 658 9.57 14.37 -48.18
C ALA A 658 8.37 15.32 -48.12
N GLY A 659 7.77 15.46 -46.93
CA GLY A 659 6.70 16.44 -46.68
C GLY A 659 7.17 17.88 -46.93
N ALA A 660 8.39 18.22 -46.51
CA ALA A 660 8.99 19.53 -46.77
C ALA A 660 9.22 19.81 -48.28
N ALA A 661 9.41 18.75 -49.08
CA ALA A 661 9.54 18.83 -50.53
C ALA A 661 8.20 18.72 -51.30
N GLY A 662 7.07 18.54 -50.61
CA GLY A 662 5.77 18.37 -51.23
C GLY A 662 5.56 17.00 -51.87
N ILE A 663 6.06 15.93 -51.24
CA ILE A 663 5.89 14.55 -51.68
C ILE A 663 5.06 13.80 -50.63
N SER A 664 4.07 13.02 -51.07
CA SER A 664 3.22 12.22 -50.18
C SER A 664 3.87 10.86 -49.95
N VAL A 665 4.17 10.55 -48.69
CA VAL A 665 4.69 9.25 -48.27
C VAL A 665 3.66 8.61 -47.36
N ASP A 666 3.11 7.46 -47.72
CA ASP A 666 2.23 6.65 -46.88
C ASP A 666 3.08 5.61 -46.14
N ALA A 667 3.30 5.82 -44.83
CA ALA A 667 4.11 4.91 -44.03
C ALA A 667 3.26 4.20 -42.97
N ALA A 668 3.41 2.89 -42.86
CA ALA A 668 2.74 2.06 -41.86
C ALA A 668 3.75 1.17 -41.13
N ALA A 669 3.70 1.17 -39.80
CA ALA A 669 4.34 0.13 -39.00
C ALA A 669 3.30 -0.93 -38.64
N LEU A 670 3.60 -2.19 -38.97
CA LEU A 670 2.74 -3.33 -38.64
C LEU A 670 3.22 -4.04 -37.35
N SER A 671 4.51 -3.90 -37.03
CA SER A 671 5.17 -4.34 -35.79
C SER A 671 6.53 -3.62 -35.68
N ALA A 672 6.92 -3.10 -34.51
CA ALA A 672 8.20 -2.39 -34.31
C ALA A 672 8.92 -2.87 -33.03
N ALA A 673 10.20 -3.22 -33.07
CA ALA A 673 10.93 -3.77 -31.93
C ALA A 673 11.77 -2.70 -31.24
N GLY A 674 12.15 -2.97 -29.99
CA GLY A 674 12.64 -1.95 -29.06
C GLY A 674 14.13 -1.60 -29.13
N ARG A 675 14.79 -1.74 -30.29
CA ARG A 675 16.25 -1.51 -30.39
C ARG A 675 16.57 -0.06 -30.77
N THR A 676 17.32 0.64 -29.91
CA THR A 676 17.64 2.08 -30.06
C THR A 676 18.94 2.39 -30.82
N ASP A 677 19.67 1.36 -31.26
CA ASP A 677 21.00 1.54 -31.87
C ASP A 677 20.89 2.25 -33.23
N PRO A 678 21.66 3.33 -33.46
CA PRO A 678 21.53 4.15 -34.65
C PRO A 678 21.72 3.33 -35.93
N LEU A 679 20.93 3.65 -36.96
CA LEU A 679 21.14 3.09 -38.29
C LEU A 679 22.43 3.65 -38.90
N PRO A 680 23.12 2.87 -39.76
CA PRO A 680 24.19 3.42 -40.58
C PRO A 680 23.69 4.62 -41.40
N ASN A 681 24.42 5.75 -41.35
CA ASN A 681 24.01 7.02 -41.95
C ASN A 681 23.61 6.91 -43.43
N PHE A 682 24.23 5.99 -44.18
CA PHE A 682 23.95 5.81 -45.60
C PHE A 682 22.53 5.27 -45.86
N ILE A 683 21.95 4.45 -44.96
CA ILE A 683 20.58 3.95 -45.14
C ILE A 683 19.58 5.08 -44.91
N SER A 684 19.77 5.88 -43.86
CA SER A 684 18.94 7.06 -43.62
C SER A 684 18.99 8.03 -44.81
N GLU A 685 20.18 8.26 -45.37
CA GLU A 685 20.35 9.11 -46.56
C GLU A 685 19.72 8.47 -47.81
N ALA A 686 19.79 7.15 -47.95
CA ALA A 686 19.17 6.43 -49.07
C ALA A 686 17.64 6.52 -49.03
N LEU A 687 17.02 6.28 -47.87
CA LEU A 687 15.58 6.43 -47.65
C LEU A 687 15.13 7.85 -48.00
N ARG A 688 15.83 8.85 -47.46
CA ARG A 688 15.61 10.27 -47.75
C ARG A 688 15.72 10.59 -49.24
N THR A 689 16.79 10.16 -49.89
CA THR A 689 17.03 10.40 -51.33
C THR A 689 15.96 9.75 -52.20
N THR A 690 15.52 8.54 -51.82
CA THR A 690 14.48 7.80 -52.53
C THR A 690 13.14 8.53 -52.48
N ALA A 691 12.74 9.00 -51.29
CA ALA A 691 11.52 9.78 -51.14
C ALA A 691 11.58 11.10 -51.93
N LEU A 692 12.73 11.78 -51.96
CA LEU A 692 12.91 13.07 -52.65
C LEU A 692 12.99 12.95 -54.19
N ALA A 693 13.29 11.77 -54.72
CA ALA A 693 13.48 11.55 -56.15
C ALA A 693 12.19 11.19 -56.91
N CYS A 694 11.04 11.10 -56.21
CA CYS A 694 9.73 10.77 -56.80
C CYS A 694 8.78 11.98 -56.75
N PRO A 695 9.00 13.04 -57.55
CA PRO A 695 8.21 14.27 -57.46
C PRO A 695 6.77 14.05 -57.98
N GLY A 696 5.79 14.21 -57.08
CA GLY A 696 4.36 14.22 -57.44
C GLY A 696 3.64 12.88 -57.37
N GLU A 697 4.30 11.82 -56.91
CA GLU A 697 3.73 10.47 -56.78
C GLU A 697 3.78 9.96 -55.32
N GLN A 698 2.97 8.95 -55.00
CA GLN A 698 2.86 8.40 -53.64
C GLN A 698 3.92 7.32 -53.40
N VAL A 699 4.71 7.48 -52.34
CA VAL A 699 5.66 6.46 -51.87
C VAL A 699 5.03 5.68 -50.73
N THR A 700 5.00 4.35 -50.78
CA THR A 700 4.46 3.50 -49.70
C THR A 700 5.60 2.86 -48.93
N VAL A 701 5.55 2.89 -47.60
CA VAL A 701 6.59 2.34 -46.72
C VAL A 701 5.93 1.47 -45.66
N ARG A 702 6.36 0.22 -45.52
CA ARG A 702 5.81 -0.71 -44.53
C ARG A 702 6.94 -1.31 -43.71
N LEU A 703 6.86 -1.20 -42.39
CA LEU A 703 7.78 -1.85 -41.47
C LEU A 703 7.13 -3.12 -40.90
N PHE A 704 7.84 -4.24 -41.03
CA PHE A 704 7.46 -5.57 -40.54
C PHE A 704 8.51 -6.08 -39.56
N ILE A 705 8.10 -7.04 -38.73
CA ILE A 705 9.01 -7.86 -37.94
C ILE A 705 8.63 -9.30 -38.13
N ASP A 706 9.57 -10.09 -38.62
CA ASP A 706 9.43 -11.53 -38.79
C ASP A 706 10.69 -12.22 -38.25
N GLY A 707 10.53 -13.30 -37.48
CA GLY A 707 11.64 -14.15 -37.07
C GLY A 707 12.87 -13.48 -36.42
N ASP A 708 12.68 -12.48 -35.55
CA ASP A 708 13.74 -11.63 -34.94
C ASP A 708 14.42 -10.62 -35.91
N ASP A 709 13.87 -10.37 -37.10
CA ASP A 709 14.39 -9.39 -38.05
C ASP A 709 13.44 -8.18 -38.20
N GLU A 710 13.99 -6.96 -38.23
CA GLU A 710 13.26 -5.76 -38.67
C GLU A 710 13.35 -5.66 -40.20
N GLU A 711 12.20 -5.55 -40.87
CA GLU A 711 12.09 -5.53 -42.32
C GLU A 711 11.35 -4.27 -42.80
N ILE A 712 12.01 -3.39 -43.58
CA ILE A 712 11.33 -2.31 -44.29
C ILE A 712 11.02 -2.77 -45.71
N LEU A 713 9.78 -2.60 -46.13
CA LEU A 713 9.35 -2.59 -47.53
C LEU A 713 9.08 -1.15 -47.97
N LEU A 714 9.87 -0.64 -48.91
CA LEU A 714 9.63 0.65 -49.55
C LEU A 714 9.22 0.43 -51.00
N THR A 715 8.08 0.99 -51.38
CA THR A 715 7.50 0.96 -52.71
C THR A 715 7.44 2.38 -53.24
N ALA A 716 8.13 2.64 -54.36
CA ALA A 716 8.11 3.93 -55.05
C ALA A 716 7.94 3.74 -56.57
N PRO A 717 7.10 4.56 -57.23
CA PRO A 717 6.96 4.57 -58.68
C PRO A 717 8.12 5.34 -59.38
N GLY A 718 8.54 4.92 -60.57
CA GLY A 718 9.59 5.61 -61.34
C GLY A 718 9.77 5.16 -62.80
N ASP A 719 10.22 6.08 -63.66
CA ASP A 719 10.41 5.89 -65.13
C ASP A 719 11.90 5.86 -65.53
N GLN A 720 12.82 6.22 -64.62
CA GLN A 720 14.27 6.09 -64.77
C GLN A 720 14.85 5.54 -63.48
N ALA A 721 15.82 4.64 -63.59
CA ALA A 721 16.49 3.98 -62.47
C ALA A 721 16.88 5.01 -61.39
N LEU A 722 16.17 4.99 -60.27
CA LEU A 722 16.46 5.79 -59.09
C LEU A 722 17.88 5.46 -58.61
N PRO A 723 18.73 6.46 -58.35
CA PRO A 723 20.10 6.21 -57.91
C PRO A 723 20.10 5.93 -56.40
N ILE A 724 19.71 4.72 -55.99
CA ILE A 724 20.18 4.20 -54.71
C ILE A 724 21.65 3.82 -54.96
N TRP A 725 22.57 4.74 -54.67
CA TRP A 725 24.01 4.48 -54.77
C TRP A 725 24.41 3.45 -53.72
N ILE A 726 24.30 2.19 -54.08
CA ILE A 726 24.94 1.08 -53.37
C ILE A 726 26.25 0.82 -54.09
N THR A 727 27.35 0.85 -53.35
CA THR A 727 28.69 0.59 -53.88
C THR A 727 28.81 -0.86 -54.36
N GLY A 728 28.56 -1.10 -55.65
CA GLY A 728 28.71 -2.39 -56.32
C GLY A 728 28.35 -2.24 -57.80
N GLU A 729 29.16 -2.82 -58.69
CA GLU A 729 29.15 -2.57 -60.13
C GLU A 729 27.78 -2.67 -60.81
N SER A 730 27.49 -1.68 -61.67
CA SER A 730 26.25 -1.57 -62.44
C SER A 730 26.19 -2.60 -63.56
N SER A 731 25.23 -3.53 -63.51
CA SER A 731 24.61 -4.06 -64.73
C SER A 731 23.23 -4.65 -64.42
N THR A 732 22.22 -4.12 -65.12
CA THR A 732 20.86 -4.69 -65.35
C THR A 732 20.12 -5.26 -64.13
N PHE A 733 19.18 -4.47 -63.58
CA PHE A 733 18.33 -4.83 -62.44
C PHE A 733 17.28 -5.89 -62.83
N THR A 734 17.52 -7.13 -62.39
CA THR A 734 16.51 -8.17 -62.16
C THR A 734 16.87 -8.77 -60.81
N THR A 735 16.31 -8.19 -59.74
CA THR A 735 16.50 -8.52 -58.32
C THR A 735 17.96 -8.62 -57.86
N THR A 736 18.43 -7.62 -57.12
CA THR A 736 19.80 -7.60 -56.56
C THR A 736 19.74 -7.72 -55.03
N GLU A 737 20.40 -8.72 -54.46
CA GLU A 737 20.56 -8.91 -53.01
C GLU A 737 22.02 -8.66 -52.62
N PHE A 738 22.25 -7.90 -51.54
CA PHE A 738 23.58 -7.63 -50.99
C PHE A 738 23.50 -7.26 -49.51
N SER A 739 24.57 -7.53 -48.76
CA SER A 739 24.67 -7.21 -47.33
C SER A 739 25.57 -5.99 -47.10
N ILE A 740 25.14 -5.05 -46.25
CA ILE A 740 25.94 -3.89 -45.83
C ILE A 740 25.89 -3.73 -44.32
N GLY A 741 27.04 -3.92 -43.67
CA GLY A 741 27.09 -4.01 -42.20
C GLY A 741 26.25 -5.19 -41.72
N ASP A 742 25.35 -4.95 -40.78
CA ASP A 742 24.40 -5.94 -40.25
C ASP A 742 23.03 -5.93 -40.97
N CYS A 743 22.92 -5.25 -42.12
CA CYS A 743 21.67 -5.13 -42.86
C CYS A 743 21.77 -5.90 -44.19
N ASP A 744 20.79 -6.73 -44.47
CA ASP A 744 20.59 -7.36 -45.78
C ASP A 744 19.62 -6.51 -46.59
N VAL A 745 20.02 -6.09 -47.78
CA VAL A 745 19.22 -5.23 -48.64
C VAL A 745 18.94 -5.96 -49.94
N SER A 746 17.67 -6.00 -50.32
CA SER A 746 17.23 -6.52 -51.61
C SER A 746 16.44 -5.45 -52.37
N VAL A 747 16.70 -5.35 -53.66
CA VAL A 747 16.07 -4.37 -54.55
C VAL A 747 15.45 -5.10 -55.73
N ALA A 748 14.13 -4.98 -55.89
CA ALA A 748 13.37 -5.52 -57.00
C ALA A 748 12.70 -4.40 -57.80
N VAL A 749 12.64 -4.55 -59.12
CA VAL A 749 11.96 -3.62 -60.02
C VAL A 749 10.93 -4.41 -60.80
N GLU A 750 9.66 -4.04 -60.66
CA GLU A 750 8.54 -4.68 -61.36
C GLU A 750 7.91 -3.70 -62.35
N PRO A 751 7.51 -4.13 -63.56
CA PRO A 751 6.80 -3.27 -64.49
C PRO A 751 5.36 -3.00 -63.99
N ASP A 752 4.99 -1.74 -63.88
CA ASP A 752 3.63 -1.31 -63.52
C ASP A 752 2.67 -1.52 -64.72
N MET A 753 1.43 -1.87 -64.41
CA MET A 753 0.35 -2.15 -65.35
C MET A 753 -0.02 -0.95 -66.24
N ASN A 754 0.40 0.27 -65.85
CA ASN A 754 0.19 1.51 -66.61
C ASN A 754 1.43 1.99 -67.39
N GLY A 755 2.50 1.19 -67.47
CA GLY A 755 3.70 1.50 -68.25
C GLY A 755 4.82 2.22 -67.49
N GLY A 756 4.75 2.33 -66.17
CA GLY A 756 5.86 2.75 -65.29
C GLY A 756 6.63 1.56 -64.70
N CYS A 757 7.59 1.80 -63.80
CA CYS A 757 8.21 0.76 -62.98
C CYS A 757 7.92 0.99 -61.49
N GLU A 758 7.64 -0.09 -60.76
CA GLU A 758 7.53 -0.13 -59.30
C GLU A 758 8.86 -0.61 -58.71
N LEU A 759 9.50 0.23 -57.90
CA LEU A 759 10.71 -0.12 -57.16
C LEU A 759 10.33 -0.63 -55.77
N THR A 760 10.70 -1.86 -55.47
CA THR A 760 10.58 -2.46 -54.14
C THR A 760 11.96 -2.59 -53.52
N VAL A 761 12.18 -1.89 -52.40
CA VAL A 761 13.40 -2.03 -51.59
C VAL A 761 13.03 -2.72 -50.29
N ASN A 762 13.71 -3.81 -50.00
CA ASN A 762 13.54 -4.56 -48.79
C ASN A 762 14.84 -4.55 -47.97
N ILE A 763 14.78 -4.01 -46.75
CA ILE A 763 15.92 -3.91 -45.83
C ILE A 763 15.62 -4.75 -44.60
N ARG A 764 16.39 -5.82 -44.39
CA ARG A 764 16.32 -6.71 -43.24
C ARG A 764 17.49 -6.47 -42.29
N ARG A 765 17.21 -6.45 -40.99
CA ARG A 765 18.23 -6.31 -39.94
C ARG A 765 17.94 -7.21 -38.73
N PRO A 766 18.90 -8.02 -38.24
CA PRO A 766 18.70 -8.86 -37.07
C PRO A 766 18.61 -8.07 -35.76
N LEU A 767 17.64 -8.41 -34.91
CA LEU A 767 17.42 -7.77 -33.61
C LEU A 767 18.46 -8.14 -32.55
N ASN A 768 19.08 -9.32 -32.63
CA ASN A 768 19.95 -9.89 -31.58
C ASN A 768 21.47 -9.85 -31.86
N SER A 769 21.92 -9.22 -32.95
CA SER A 769 23.35 -9.11 -33.25
C SER A 769 24.02 -7.97 -32.44
N PRO A 770 25.05 -8.26 -31.62
CA PRO A 770 25.82 -7.22 -30.94
C PRO A 770 26.56 -6.35 -31.97
N ALA A 771 26.52 -5.02 -31.74
CA ALA A 771 27.10 -4.00 -32.61
C ALA A 771 28.63 -4.08 -32.76
#